data_AF-A0A7K3MMM8-F1
#
_entry.id   AF-A0A7K3MMM8-F1
#
_cell.length_a   1.000
_cell.length_b   1.000
_cell.length_c   1.000
_cell.angle_alpha   90.00
_cell.angle_beta   90.00
_cell.angle_gamma   90.00
#
_symmetry.space_group_name_H-M   'P 1'
#
loop_
_entity.id
_entity.type
_entity.pdbx_description
1 polymer ?
#
loop_
_entity_poly.entity_id
_entity_poly.type
_entity_poly.pdbx_seq_one_letter_code
_entity_poly.pdbx_strand_id
1 'polypeptide(L)'
;MKMIKIRQLGTVLAGMALMTVLPCAYGQSRADLDKIAASQGGASPLVYTTADKEIPLIQPGGYYNEKECTVRKGLPNFYSKIKKGQEVTVAFIGGSITQGEYCYRLQTTRYMENAFSNARFKWINAGVSGTGTDLGAFRIREQVLQYKPDLIFIEFAVNGGYPDGMEGMLRKIIKENPHTDICLIYTVYTNQITTYQKGDIPQVIKGLEDIAAHYQLPSIHLGMEAATLEKAGKLLWKGNKEVAAGKILFSNDGIHPVAEGGNLYASAIARGLEKIRKGNGALQAHRLPEPLIGSEWEEAEMYIPSQIASFDRSWKEVNTSENPSLKKFAGWFDTVMTGSKEGASFSFGFEGDMLGLFDIGGPEVGQVEVLVDGKFVQLKEVGTKGFHLYEANDRIGNYTLNRFNSWCNNRYRGQYDVIKLDKGVHQVTVRISSEKADKKKILGSKQWEDITAHPEKYDQSVIYLGRILLRGKPVPCERVKGVPKLAQQLKWDQKMRRYEKADSVNPPTKDLILFVGSSTMENWKSLADDFPGKPVLNRGVSGTKTIDLINYKDRLISPYQPKQIFVYEGDNDIGYKWTPDEILAQIKRLFFILRKEKPEAELVFISIKPSVRRLKDKKRIEQTNALIKEFVEQQTNAAYADIYTPMFTADGELFPEHYREDGLHLTAEGYAVWKKVISKYIK
;
A
#
# COMPACT_ATOMS: atom_id res chain seq x y z
N MET A 1 73.76 -17.31 -32.62
CA MET A 1 72.91 -17.08 -33.80
C MET A 1 72.15 -18.38 -34.08
N LYS A 2 70.85 -18.28 -34.39
CA LYS A 2 69.82 -19.33 -34.57
C LYS A 2 68.95 -19.70 -33.35
N MET A 3 67.66 -19.38 -33.56
CA MET A 3 66.44 -19.81 -32.88
C MET A 3 66.31 -21.33 -32.78
N ILE A 4 65.57 -21.84 -31.77
CA ILE A 4 64.35 -22.69 -31.90
C ILE A 4 63.48 -22.52 -30.63
N LYS A 5 62.17 -22.32 -30.81
CA LYS A 5 61.06 -22.30 -29.80
C LYS A 5 60.60 -23.73 -29.44
N ILE A 6 59.97 -23.90 -28.27
CA ILE A 6 58.71 -24.68 -27.99
C ILE A 6 58.43 -24.58 -26.46
N ARG A 7 57.38 -23.85 -26.03
CA ARG A 7 56.10 -24.30 -25.40
C ARG A 7 56.28 -25.24 -24.19
N GLN A 8 55.54 -25.19 -23.08
CA GLN A 8 54.35 -24.47 -22.59
C GLN A 8 54.25 -24.88 -21.10
N LEU A 9 54.02 -23.95 -20.18
CA LEU A 9 53.33 -24.26 -18.92
C LEU A 9 52.55 -23.02 -18.49
N GLY A 10 51.23 -23.11 -18.68
CA GLY A 10 50.29 -22.10 -18.22
C GLY A 10 50.01 -22.31 -16.73
N THR A 11 50.40 -21.33 -15.93
CA THR A 11 49.98 -21.22 -14.54
C THR A 11 48.78 -20.27 -14.48
N VAL A 12 47.59 -20.83 -14.29
CA VAL A 12 46.38 -20.06 -13.98
C VAL A 12 46.46 -19.66 -12.51
N LEU A 13 46.79 -18.41 -12.25
CA LEU A 13 46.59 -17.78 -10.94
C LEU A 13 45.10 -17.51 -10.77
N ALA A 14 44.44 -18.34 -9.97
CA ALA A 14 43.07 -18.13 -9.53
C ALA A 14 43.02 -16.95 -8.55
N GLY A 15 42.78 -15.74 -9.07
CA GLY A 15 42.42 -14.59 -8.26
C GLY A 15 41.00 -14.78 -7.72
N MET A 16 40.86 -15.04 -6.42
CA MET A 16 39.60 -14.89 -5.70
C MET A 16 39.14 -13.43 -5.78
N ALA A 17 38.29 -13.12 -6.75
CA ALA A 17 37.48 -11.93 -6.71
C ALA A 17 36.37 -12.15 -5.66
N LEU A 18 36.60 -11.68 -4.43
CA LEU A 18 35.49 -11.32 -3.55
C LEU A 18 34.71 -10.19 -4.26
N MET A 19 33.63 -10.55 -4.96
CA MET A 19 32.60 -9.58 -5.29
C MET A 19 31.94 -9.16 -3.98
N THR A 20 32.39 -8.05 -3.42
CA THR A 20 31.60 -7.28 -2.48
C THR A 20 30.33 -6.84 -3.21
N VAL A 21 29.22 -7.42 -2.77
CA VAL A 21 27.88 -7.09 -3.24
C VAL A 21 27.61 -5.64 -2.85
N LEU A 22 27.61 -4.74 -3.83
CA LEU A 22 26.94 -3.45 -3.68
C LEU A 22 25.43 -3.73 -3.67
N PRO A 23 24.69 -3.35 -2.62
CA PRO A 23 23.24 -3.31 -2.70
C PRO A 23 22.90 -2.32 -3.83
N CYS A 24 22.20 -2.78 -4.86
CA CYS A 24 21.60 -1.86 -5.82
C CYS A 24 20.55 -1.04 -5.06
N ALA A 25 20.96 0.15 -4.62
CA ALA A 25 20.05 1.18 -4.16
C ALA A 25 19.24 1.67 -5.38
N TYR A 26 18.10 1.02 -5.62
CA TYR A 26 17.15 1.43 -6.64
C TYR A 26 16.56 2.78 -6.21
N GLY A 27 16.97 3.85 -6.89
CA GLY A 27 16.47 5.19 -6.60
C GLY A 27 15.20 5.45 -7.41
N GLN A 28 14.15 5.90 -6.73
CA GLN A 28 12.94 6.44 -7.36
C GLN A 28 13.27 7.70 -8.17
N SER A 29 12.51 7.96 -9.24
CA SER A 29 12.79 9.08 -10.16
C SER A 29 12.33 10.42 -9.57
N ARG A 30 13.00 11.51 -9.98
CA ARG A 30 12.72 12.86 -9.46
C ARG A 30 11.32 13.40 -9.78
N ALA A 31 10.69 12.91 -10.85
CA ALA A 31 9.33 13.28 -11.23
C ALA A 31 8.26 12.59 -10.35
N ASP A 32 8.60 11.44 -9.74
CA ASP A 32 7.73 10.75 -8.79
C ASP A 32 7.79 11.42 -7.40
N LEU A 33 8.90 12.10 -7.09
CA LEU A 33 9.14 12.79 -5.82
C LEU A 33 8.39 14.13 -5.66
N ASP A 34 7.99 14.77 -6.76
CA ASP A 34 7.26 16.05 -6.75
C ASP A 34 5.74 15.88 -6.50
N LYS A 35 5.23 14.64 -6.51
CA LYS A 35 3.82 14.32 -6.21
C LYS A 35 3.51 14.20 -4.71
N ILE A 36 4.48 14.46 -3.85
CA ILE A 36 4.44 14.06 -2.44
C ILE A 36 4.24 15.24 -1.50
N ALA A 37 3.13 15.19 -0.78
CA ALA A 37 3.00 15.37 0.67
C ALA A 37 1.54 15.68 0.97
N ALA A 38 0.90 14.89 1.83
CA ALA A 38 -0.23 15.42 2.57
C ALA A 38 0.33 16.52 3.49
N SER A 39 0.21 17.75 3.03
CA SER A 39 0.66 19.02 3.62
C SER A 39 2.18 19.28 3.69
N GLN A 40 2.55 20.50 3.27
CA GLN A 40 3.82 21.16 3.61
C GLN A 40 3.81 21.70 5.06
N GLY A 41 2.65 21.76 5.71
CA GLY A 41 2.40 22.20 7.08
C GLY A 41 1.82 21.10 7.98
N GLY A 42 1.34 21.47 9.17
CA GLY A 42 0.63 20.55 10.06
C GLY A 42 -0.80 20.23 9.60
N ALA A 43 -1.48 19.42 10.39
CA ALA A 43 -2.92 19.22 10.38
C ALA A 43 -3.68 20.48 10.81
N SER A 44 -4.78 20.78 10.14
CA SER A 44 -5.73 21.77 10.62
C SER A 44 -6.62 21.14 11.70
N PRO A 45 -7.05 21.91 12.72
CA PRO A 45 -8.12 21.46 13.61
C PRO A 45 -9.37 21.13 12.80
N LEU A 46 -9.96 19.95 13.03
CA LEU A 46 -11.17 19.52 12.35
C LEU A 46 -12.35 20.43 12.70
N VAL A 47 -12.52 20.79 13.97
CA VAL A 47 -13.55 21.75 14.41
C VAL A 47 -12.93 23.13 14.55
N TYR A 48 -13.61 24.17 14.04
CA TYR A 48 -13.13 25.56 14.14
C TYR A 48 -14.24 26.56 14.43
N THR A 49 -13.84 27.77 14.86
CA THR A 49 -14.71 28.93 15.10
C THR A 49 -14.16 30.17 14.40
N THR A 50 -15.02 31.17 14.20
CA THR A 50 -14.68 32.51 13.70
C THR A 50 -14.57 33.57 14.80
N ALA A 51 -14.94 33.24 16.04
CA ALA A 51 -15.10 34.21 17.13
C ALA A 51 -13.85 35.06 17.41
N ASP A 52 -12.65 34.46 17.31
CA ASP A 52 -11.38 35.13 17.62
C ASP A 52 -10.69 35.75 16.40
N LYS A 53 -11.40 35.90 15.28
CA LYS A 53 -10.81 36.34 14.00
C LYS A 53 -11.54 37.54 13.43
N GLU A 54 -10.79 38.57 13.06
CA GLU A 54 -11.29 39.67 12.23
C GLU A 54 -11.43 39.20 10.78
N ILE A 55 -12.60 38.61 10.47
CA ILE A 55 -12.94 38.14 9.13
C ILE A 55 -13.88 39.16 8.48
N PRO A 56 -13.46 39.85 7.40
CA PRO A 56 -14.32 40.78 6.69
C PRO A 56 -15.58 40.07 6.18
N LEU A 57 -16.73 40.71 6.36
CA LEU A 57 -17.97 40.23 5.75
C LEU A 57 -17.91 40.50 4.25
N ILE A 58 -17.90 39.43 3.45
CA ILE A 58 -17.95 39.55 2.00
C ILE A 58 -19.34 39.99 1.53
N GLN A 59 -19.36 40.81 0.48
CA GLN A 59 -20.57 41.10 -0.27
C GLN A 59 -20.59 40.21 -1.53
N PRO A 60 -21.73 39.59 -1.88
CA PRO A 60 -21.83 38.74 -3.07
C PRO A 60 -21.46 39.47 -4.37
N GLY A 61 -21.56 40.80 -4.42
CA GLY A 61 -21.25 41.59 -5.62
C GLY A 61 -22.30 41.43 -6.72
N GLY A 62 -22.07 42.09 -7.86
CA GLY A 62 -22.99 42.13 -9.01
C GLY A 62 -22.59 41.22 -10.18
N TYR A 63 -21.58 40.36 -10.03
CA TYR A 63 -21.18 39.43 -11.08
C TYR A 63 -22.31 38.43 -11.37
N TYR A 64 -22.59 38.19 -12.66
CA TYR A 64 -23.59 37.21 -13.08
C TYR A 64 -23.07 36.42 -14.28
N ASN A 65 -23.08 35.09 -14.12
CA ASN A 65 -22.96 34.13 -15.20
C ASN A 65 -23.90 32.97 -14.86
N GLU A 66 -24.78 32.59 -15.80
CA GLU A 66 -25.73 31.51 -15.56
C GLU A 66 -25.05 30.21 -15.14
N LYS A 67 -23.87 29.92 -15.71
CA LYS A 67 -23.06 28.73 -15.45
C LYS A 67 -22.25 28.81 -14.16
N GLU A 68 -22.24 29.94 -13.45
CA GLU A 68 -21.49 30.06 -12.18
C GLU A 68 -22.04 29.11 -11.11
N CYS A 69 -23.35 28.88 -11.11
CA CYS A 69 -23.99 27.94 -10.20
C CYS A 69 -25.10 27.15 -10.89
N THR A 70 -25.01 25.83 -10.82
CA THR A 70 -26.05 24.90 -11.28
C THR A 70 -26.80 24.38 -10.06
N VAL A 71 -28.11 24.67 -9.97
CA VAL A 71 -28.89 24.42 -8.74
C VAL A 71 -29.28 22.95 -8.54
N ARG A 72 -29.66 22.24 -9.62
CA ARG A 72 -30.23 20.88 -9.57
C ARG A 72 -31.32 20.74 -8.50
N LYS A 73 -31.23 19.79 -7.56
CA LYS A 73 -32.20 19.63 -6.47
C LYS A 73 -32.02 20.59 -5.28
N GLY A 74 -30.97 21.41 -5.31
CA GLY A 74 -30.65 22.38 -4.26
C GLY A 74 -30.19 21.76 -2.94
N LEU A 75 -30.45 22.45 -1.83
CA LEU A 75 -30.06 22.09 -0.46
C LEU A 75 -31.30 22.09 0.47
N PRO A 76 -32.30 21.23 0.21
CA PRO A 76 -33.60 21.32 0.86
C PRO A 76 -33.59 20.97 2.35
N ASN A 77 -32.72 20.06 2.79
CA ASN A 77 -32.64 19.65 4.20
C ASN A 77 -31.92 20.73 5.03
N PHE A 78 -30.82 21.28 4.51
CA PHE A 78 -30.08 22.40 5.10
C PHE A 78 -30.99 23.62 5.29
N TYR A 79 -31.65 24.11 4.23
CA TYR A 79 -32.49 25.30 4.36
C TYR A 79 -33.73 25.08 5.23
N SER A 80 -34.26 23.86 5.29
CA SER A 80 -35.34 23.50 6.23
C SER A 80 -34.88 23.65 7.68
N LYS A 81 -33.67 23.16 8.02
CA LYS A 81 -33.06 23.33 9.34
C LYS A 81 -32.81 24.80 9.69
N ILE A 82 -32.25 25.56 8.75
CA ILE A 82 -32.03 27.02 8.90
C ILE A 82 -33.35 27.74 9.19
N LYS A 83 -34.43 27.45 8.44
CA LYS A 83 -35.75 28.07 8.65
C LYS A 83 -36.31 27.78 10.05
N LYS A 84 -35.99 26.63 10.64
CA LYS A 84 -36.40 26.23 11.99
C LYS A 84 -35.51 26.80 13.11
N GLY A 85 -34.45 27.53 12.77
CA GLY A 85 -33.48 28.06 13.75
C GLY A 85 -32.71 26.98 14.50
N GLN A 86 -32.55 25.81 13.90
CA GLN A 86 -31.84 24.68 14.51
C GLN A 86 -30.32 24.85 14.39
N GLU A 87 -29.58 24.08 15.19
CA GLU A 87 -28.13 23.95 15.00
C GLU A 87 -27.83 23.18 13.71
N VAL A 88 -26.87 23.71 12.94
CA VAL A 88 -26.48 23.19 11.64
C VAL A 88 -24.98 22.90 11.63
N THR A 89 -24.61 21.67 11.30
CA THR A 89 -23.22 21.29 11.10
C THR A 89 -22.86 21.40 9.62
N VAL A 90 -21.87 22.22 9.29
CA VAL A 90 -21.39 22.42 7.92
C VAL A 90 -19.93 21.99 7.82
N ALA A 91 -19.65 21.10 6.88
CA ALA A 91 -18.31 20.59 6.64
C ALA A 91 -17.74 21.06 5.31
N PHE A 92 -16.45 21.36 5.30
CA PHE A 92 -15.66 21.55 4.09
C PHE A 92 -14.63 20.44 3.99
N ILE A 93 -14.65 19.67 2.90
CA ILE A 93 -13.65 18.63 2.62
C ILE A 93 -12.97 18.93 1.29
N GLY A 94 -11.64 18.89 1.30
CA GLY A 94 -10.86 19.17 0.10
C GLY A 94 -9.36 19.22 0.31
N GLY A 95 -8.68 19.87 -0.62
CA GLY A 95 -7.23 20.00 -0.66
C GLY A 95 -6.69 21.18 0.16
N SER A 96 -5.60 21.77 -0.35
CA SER A 96 -4.87 22.85 0.32
C SER A 96 -5.65 24.16 0.40
N ILE A 97 -6.45 24.46 -0.63
CA ILE A 97 -7.28 25.66 -0.69
C ILE A 97 -8.40 25.58 0.36
N THR A 98 -8.99 24.40 0.56
CA THR A 98 -9.94 24.15 1.65
C THR A 98 -9.30 24.27 3.03
N GLN A 99 -8.07 23.76 3.16
CA GLN A 99 -7.31 23.81 4.41
C GLN A 99 -7.00 25.26 4.82
N GLY A 100 -6.64 26.10 3.83
CA GLY A 100 -6.25 27.50 4.02
C GLY A 100 -7.31 28.36 4.69
N GLU A 101 -6.85 29.36 5.45
CA GLU A 101 -7.74 30.26 6.20
C GLU A 101 -8.46 31.28 5.30
N TYR A 102 -7.71 32.06 4.54
CA TYR A 102 -8.22 33.17 3.74
C TYR A 102 -8.45 32.82 2.26
N CYS A 103 -8.59 31.53 1.96
CA CYS A 103 -8.79 31.05 0.59
C CYS A 103 -10.25 31.07 0.13
N TYR A 104 -11.20 30.71 0.99
CA TYR A 104 -12.64 30.93 0.77
C TYR A 104 -13.45 30.58 2.03
N ARG A 105 -12.96 29.60 2.80
CA ARG A 105 -13.70 28.94 3.89
C ARG A 105 -14.10 29.89 5.00
N LEU A 106 -13.18 30.72 5.51
CA LEU A 106 -13.50 31.63 6.62
C LEU A 106 -14.48 32.74 6.20
N GLN A 107 -14.32 33.31 5.02
CA GLN A 107 -15.22 34.31 4.47
C GLN A 107 -16.62 33.74 4.19
N THR A 108 -16.68 32.54 3.62
CA THR A 108 -17.94 31.80 3.40
C THR A 108 -18.64 31.54 4.72
N THR A 109 -17.89 31.10 5.73
CA THR A 109 -18.39 30.88 7.10
C THR A 109 -19.02 32.16 7.64
N ARG A 110 -18.28 33.27 7.60
CA ARG A 110 -18.75 34.56 8.13
C ARG A 110 -19.98 35.08 7.38
N TYR A 111 -20.01 34.89 6.06
CA TYR A 111 -21.18 35.21 5.25
C TYR A 111 -22.41 34.41 5.69
N MET A 112 -22.28 33.09 5.88
CA MET A 112 -23.40 32.23 6.28
C MET A 112 -23.90 32.55 7.69
N GLU A 113 -23.02 32.81 8.66
CA GLU A 113 -23.39 33.26 10.01
C GLU A 113 -24.21 34.56 9.97
N ASN A 114 -23.85 35.48 9.09
CA ASN A 114 -24.57 36.74 8.93
C ASN A 114 -25.90 36.57 8.16
N ALA A 115 -25.89 35.82 7.06
CA ALA A 115 -27.05 35.60 6.21
C ALA A 115 -28.14 34.74 6.87
N PHE A 116 -27.75 33.87 7.81
CA PHE A 116 -28.62 32.94 8.51
C PHE A 116 -28.51 33.11 10.03
N SER A 117 -28.62 34.37 10.50
CA SER A 117 -28.42 34.76 11.90
C SER A 117 -29.38 34.11 12.91
N ASN A 118 -30.45 33.48 12.43
CA ASN A 118 -31.41 32.74 13.25
C ASN A 118 -30.98 31.29 13.52
N ALA A 119 -29.91 30.80 12.91
CA ALA A 119 -29.37 29.45 13.10
C ALA A 119 -28.01 29.48 13.83
N ARG A 120 -27.68 28.39 14.52
CA ARG A 120 -26.36 28.20 15.13
C ARG A 120 -25.53 27.26 14.27
N PHE A 121 -24.25 27.56 14.08
CA PHE A 121 -23.38 26.78 13.21
C PHE A 121 -22.30 26.03 13.99
N LYS A 122 -22.03 24.80 13.55
CA LYS A 122 -20.83 24.03 13.88
C LYS A 122 -20.04 23.81 12.59
N TRP A 123 -18.76 24.17 12.60
CA TRP A 123 -17.94 24.16 11.40
C TRP A 123 -16.86 23.08 11.42
N ILE A 124 -16.78 22.31 10.34
CA ILE A 124 -15.77 21.27 10.14
C ILE A 124 -14.83 21.64 8.99
N ASN A 125 -13.53 21.65 9.22
CA ASN A 125 -12.46 21.80 8.23
C ASN A 125 -11.72 20.47 8.06
N ALA A 126 -12.12 19.70 7.05
CA ALA A 126 -11.44 18.50 6.60
C ALA A 126 -10.59 18.80 5.35
N GLY A 127 -9.88 19.93 5.32
CA GLY A 127 -8.89 20.23 4.30
C GLY A 127 -7.55 19.54 4.56
N VAL A 128 -7.02 18.83 3.56
CA VAL A 128 -5.71 18.18 3.64
C VAL A 128 -4.91 18.54 2.38
N SER A 129 -3.92 19.42 2.54
CA SER A 129 -3.09 19.91 1.44
C SER A 129 -2.41 18.78 0.66
N GLY A 130 -2.36 18.90 -0.68
CA GLY A 130 -1.69 17.92 -1.55
C GLY A 130 -2.40 16.58 -1.71
N THR A 131 -3.71 16.50 -1.41
CA THR A 131 -4.46 15.23 -1.46
C THR A 131 -5.69 15.31 -2.35
N GLY A 132 -5.97 14.23 -3.07
CA GLY A 132 -7.11 14.09 -3.98
C GLY A 132 -8.33 13.43 -3.34
N THR A 133 -9.30 13.12 -4.20
CA THR A 133 -10.54 12.44 -3.79
C THR A 133 -10.32 11.00 -3.34
N ASP A 134 -9.19 10.39 -3.70
CA ASP A 134 -8.76 9.06 -3.27
C ASP A 134 -8.53 9.00 -1.75
N LEU A 135 -7.63 9.81 -1.20
CA LEU A 135 -7.49 9.94 0.26
C LEU A 135 -8.75 10.55 0.90
N GLY A 136 -9.44 11.45 0.19
CA GLY A 136 -10.76 11.95 0.57
C GLY A 136 -11.75 10.83 0.90
N ALA A 137 -11.86 9.82 0.05
CA ALA A 137 -12.73 8.68 0.24
C ALA A 137 -12.39 7.87 1.48
N PHE A 138 -11.10 7.59 1.72
CA PHE A 138 -10.65 6.90 2.94
C PHE A 138 -10.99 7.67 4.22
N ARG A 139 -10.80 9.00 4.22
CA ARG A 139 -10.87 9.81 5.44
C ARG A 139 -12.25 10.39 5.75
N ILE A 140 -13.19 10.42 4.80
CA ILE A 140 -14.43 11.17 4.96
C ILE A 140 -15.26 10.72 6.17
N ARG A 141 -15.30 9.42 6.48
CA ARG A 141 -16.05 8.95 7.65
C ARG A 141 -15.48 9.51 8.95
N GLU A 142 -14.17 9.32 9.15
CA GLU A 142 -13.50 9.79 10.35
C GLU A 142 -13.40 11.32 10.40
N GLN A 143 -13.17 12.04 9.31
CA GLN A 143 -12.95 13.49 9.40
C GLN A 143 -14.22 14.34 9.22
N VAL A 144 -15.29 13.76 8.68
CA VAL A 144 -16.52 14.50 8.35
C VAL A 144 -17.77 13.81 8.89
N LEU A 145 -18.04 12.56 8.49
CA LEU A 145 -19.34 11.93 8.75
C LEU A 145 -19.59 11.65 10.24
N GLN A 146 -18.55 11.38 11.03
CA GLN A 146 -18.69 11.22 12.48
C GLN A 146 -19.32 12.44 13.17
N TYR A 147 -19.21 13.63 12.56
CA TYR A 147 -19.79 14.87 13.08
C TYR A 147 -21.23 15.12 12.63
N LYS A 148 -21.84 14.19 11.88
CA LYS A 148 -23.23 14.24 11.39
C LYS A 148 -23.55 15.57 10.67
N PRO A 149 -22.84 15.89 9.58
CA PRO A 149 -23.03 17.15 8.86
C PRO A 149 -24.42 17.24 8.23
N ASP A 150 -24.97 18.45 8.21
CA ASP A 150 -26.19 18.81 7.50
C ASP A 150 -25.90 19.31 6.07
N LEU A 151 -24.71 19.90 5.88
CA LEU A 151 -24.21 20.35 4.58
C LEU A 151 -22.73 20.01 4.45
N ILE A 152 -22.33 19.44 3.32
CA ILE A 152 -20.93 19.20 2.97
C ILE A 152 -20.60 19.95 1.67
N PHE A 153 -19.60 20.84 1.73
CA PHE A 153 -18.92 21.38 0.56
C PHE A 153 -17.73 20.49 0.21
N ILE A 154 -17.68 20.00 -1.04
CA ILE A 154 -16.61 19.13 -1.53
C ILE A 154 -15.79 19.86 -2.60
N GLU A 155 -14.47 19.99 -2.40
CA GLU A 155 -13.55 20.71 -3.27
C GLU A 155 -12.28 19.90 -3.56
N PHE A 156 -12.14 19.37 -4.77
CA PHE A 156 -10.92 18.66 -5.19
C PHE A 156 -10.54 18.98 -6.65
N ALA A 157 -11.09 20.04 -7.23
CA ALA A 157 -10.99 20.31 -8.67
C ALA A 157 -9.54 20.50 -9.13
N VAL A 158 -8.68 21.05 -8.25
CA VAL A 158 -7.26 21.31 -8.53
C VAL A 158 -6.29 20.31 -7.87
N ASN A 159 -6.80 19.34 -7.10
CA ASN A 159 -6.00 18.36 -6.36
C ASN A 159 -6.13 16.93 -6.89
N GLY A 160 -6.40 16.77 -8.18
CA GLY A 160 -6.67 15.46 -8.76
C GLY A 160 -8.08 15.00 -8.38
N GLY A 161 -9.08 15.72 -8.89
CA GLY A 161 -10.51 15.39 -8.80
C GLY A 161 -10.82 14.07 -9.52
N TYR A 162 -10.31 12.99 -8.95
CA TYR A 162 -10.40 11.63 -9.47
C TYR A 162 -11.86 11.18 -9.37
N PRO A 163 -12.54 10.96 -10.50
CA PRO A 163 -13.99 10.75 -10.54
C PRO A 163 -14.47 9.60 -9.64
N ASP A 164 -13.74 8.48 -9.60
CA ASP A 164 -14.14 7.30 -8.82
C ASP A 164 -14.10 7.58 -7.31
N GLY A 165 -13.07 8.30 -6.83
CA GLY A 165 -12.98 8.73 -5.43
C GLY A 165 -14.08 9.74 -5.06
N MET A 166 -14.42 10.64 -5.98
CA MET A 166 -15.53 11.59 -5.79
C MET A 166 -16.85 10.84 -5.65
N GLU A 167 -17.16 9.94 -6.58
CA GLU A 167 -18.36 9.13 -6.54
C GLU A 167 -18.41 8.27 -5.26
N GLY A 168 -17.30 7.62 -4.88
CA GLY A 168 -17.20 6.85 -3.64
C GLY A 168 -17.56 7.66 -2.39
N MET A 169 -17.05 8.90 -2.28
CA MET A 169 -17.43 9.82 -1.18
C MET A 169 -18.92 10.16 -1.20
N LEU A 170 -19.48 10.53 -2.35
CA LEU A 170 -20.90 10.90 -2.47
C LEU A 170 -21.81 9.75 -2.07
N ARG A 171 -21.53 8.56 -2.58
CA ARG A 171 -22.28 7.35 -2.25
C ARG A 171 -22.21 7.04 -0.76
N LYS A 172 -21.04 7.19 -0.15
CA LYS A 172 -20.85 7.00 1.30
C LYS A 172 -21.66 8.01 2.13
N ILE A 173 -21.64 9.30 1.75
CA ILE A 173 -22.44 10.33 2.42
C ILE A 173 -23.92 9.95 2.38
N ILE A 174 -24.44 9.63 1.19
CA ILE A 174 -25.87 9.32 0.98
C ILE A 174 -26.27 8.04 1.73
N LYS A 175 -25.43 6.99 1.72
CA LYS A 175 -25.68 5.75 2.46
C LYS A 175 -25.72 5.96 3.96
N GLU A 176 -24.83 6.79 4.50
CA GLU A 176 -24.72 7.01 5.95
C GLU A 176 -25.83 7.95 6.45
N ASN A 177 -26.14 9.01 5.70
CA ASN A 177 -27.27 9.88 5.99
C ASN A 177 -27.83 10.51 4.69
N PRO A 178 -28.97 10.03 4.18
CA PRO A 178 -29.56 10.58 2.94
C PRO A 178 -30.16 11.97 3.12
N HIS A 179 -30.17 12.54 4.34
CA HIS A 179 -30.59 13.92 4.60
C HIS A 179 -29.44 14.93 4.71
N THR A 180 -28.18 14.49 4.59
CA THR A 180 -27.03 15.39 4.48
C THR A 180 -27.02 15.99 3.07
N ASP A 181 -27.13 17.31 2.96
CA ASP A 181 -27.02 17.99 1.68
C ASP A 181 -25.56 18.16 1.25
N ILE A 182 -25.32 18.15 -0.06
CA ILE A 182 -23.98 18.16 -0.65
C ILE A 182 -23.92 19.24 -1.72
N CYS A 183 -22.85 20.02 -1.73
CA CYS A 183 -22.57 21.02 -2.76
C CYS A 183 -21.14 20.85 -3.29
N LEU A 184 -20.98 20.64 -4.59
CA LEU A 184 -19.65 20.59 -5.21
C LEU A 184 -19.18 22.01 -5.51
N ILE A 185 -17.94 22.33 -5.15
CA ILE A 185 -17.35 23.62 -5.44
C ILE A 185 -16.05 23.44 -6.21
N TYR A 186 -15.80 24.30 -7.19
CA TYR A 186 -14.68 24.14 -8.12
C TYR A 186 -13.73 25.33 -8.10
N THR A 187 -12.58 25.12 -7.46
CA THR A 187 -11.43 26.01 -7.57
C THR A 187 -10.71 25.79 -8.91
N VAL A 188 -9.82 26.71 -9.28
CA VAL A 188 -8.98 26.62 -10.49
C VAL A 188 -7.56 27.12 -10.24
N TYR A 189 -6.63 26.71 -11.12
CA TYR A 189 -5.24 27.19 -11.15
C TYR A 189 -4.89 27.89 -12.47
N THR A 190 -3.70 28.51 -12.56
CA THR A 190 -3.24 29.38 -13.67
C THR A 190 -3.65 28.94 -15.07
N ASN A 191 -3.45 27.68 -15.45
CA ASN A 191 -3.69 27.26 -16.83
C ASN A 191 -5.17 27.02 -17.13
N GLN A 192 -6.02 26.88 -16.11
CA GLN A 192 -7.43 26.59 -16.26
C GLN A 192 -8.28 27.86 -16.47
N ILE A 193 -7.83 29.02 -15.97
CA ILE A 193 -8.55 30.29 -16.08
C ILE A 193 -8.83 30.68 -17.53
N THR A 194 -7.86 30.45 -18.43
CA THR A 194 -8.02 30.71 -19.87
C THR A 194 -9.15 29.91 -20.52
N THR A 195 -9.56 28.78 -19.92
CA THR A 195 -10.69 27.98 -20.38
C THR A 195 -12.01 28.71 -20.08
N TYR A 196 -12.17 29.25 -18.87
CA TYR A 196 -13.32 30.09 -18.52
C TYR A 196 -13.38 31.37 -19.37
N GLN A 197 -12.25 31.99 -19.68
CA GLN A 197 -12.20 33.19 -20.53
C GLN A 197 -12.71 32.95 -21.96
N LYS A 198 -12.66 31.70 -22.43
CA LYS A 198 -13.20 31.22 -23.71
C LYS A 198 -14.67 30.77 -23.62
N GLY A 199 -15.28 30.81 -22.44
CA GLY A 199 -16.66 30.38 -22.21
C GLY A 199 -16.85 28.86 -22.01
N ASP A 200 -15.75 28.11 -21.84
CA ASP A 200 -15.75 26.67 -21.57
C ASP A 200 -15.33 26.40 -20.10
N ILE A 201 -15.43 25.16 -19.64
CA ILE A 201 -15.02 24.73 -18.30
C ILE A 201 -13.88 23.69 -18.37
N PRO A 202 -12.94 23.66 -17.39
CA PRO A 202 -11.83 22.71 -17.39
C PRO A 202 -12.28 21.24 -17.45
N GLN A 203 -11.54 20.38 -18.16
CA GLN A 203 -11.92 18.98 -18.40
C GLN A 203 -12.16 18.19 -17.10
N VAL A 204 -11.34 18.40 -16.07
CA VAL A 204 -11.54 17.75 -14.77
C VAL A 204 -12.88 18.16 -14.14
N ILE A 205 -13.28 19.42 -14.29
CA ILE A 205 -14.56 19.93 -13.78
C ILE A 205 -15.74 19.38 -14.61
N LYS A 206 -15.57 19.14 -15.93
CA LYS A 206 -16.61 18.47 -16.75
C LYS A 206 -16.98 17.10 -16.16
N GLY A 207 -15.98 16.27 -15.83
CA GLY A 207 -16.24 14.97 -15.21
C GLY A 207 -16.90 15.06 -13.82
N LEU A 208 -16.55 16.07 -13.02
CA LEU A 208 -17.22 16.31 -11.74
C LEU A 208 -18.66 16.82 -11.92
N GLU A 209 -18.94 17.61 -12.96
CA GLU A 209 -20.29 18.04 -13.32
C GLU A 209 -21.17 16.88 -13.80
N ASP A 210 -20.60 15.90 -14.51
CA ASP A 210 -21.30 14.67 -14.89
C ASP A 210 -21.74 13.88 -13.65
N ILE A 211 -20.85 13.75 -12.66
CA ILE A 211 -21.19 13.16 -11.35
C ILE A 211 -22.26 14.00 -10.64
N ALA A 212 -22.10 15.32 -10.56
CA ALA A 212 -23.08 16.20 -9.93
C ALA A 212 -24.47 16.08 -10.57
N ALA A 213 -24.52 15.96 -11.90
CA ALA A 213 -25.76 15.72 -12.65
C ALA A 213 -26.37 14.37 -12.32
N HIS A 214 -25.58 13.30 -12.30
CA HIS A 214 -26.04 11.95 -11.96
C HIS A 214 -26.67 11.87 -10.56
N TYR A 215 -26.04 12.49 -9.56
CA TYR A 215 -26.54 12.54 -8.19
C TYR A 215 -27.47 13.74 -7.90
N GLN A 216 -27.76 14.57 -8.90
CA GLN A 216 -28.63 15.75 -8.82
C GLN A 216 -28.20 16.80 -7.77
N LEU A 217 -26.89 16.96 -7.57
CA LEU A 217 -26.29 17.83 -6.57
C LEU A 217 -26.01 19.25 -7.10
N PRO A 218 -26.25 20.32 -6.32
CA PRO A 218 -25.83 21.65 -6.72
C PRO A 218 -24.30 21.75 -6.87
N SER A 219 -23.87 22.65 -7.74
CA SER A 219 -22.45 22.96 -7.93
C SER A 219 -22.18 24.44 -8.18
N ILE A 220 -20.99 24.91 -7.80
CA ILE A 220 -20.56 26.32 -7.90
C ILE A 220 -19.13 26.42 -8.47
N HIS A 221 -18.98 27.15 -9.56
CA HIS A 221 -17.70 27.47 -10.19
C HIS A 221 -17.09 28.73 -9.58
N LEU A 222 -15.97 28.59 -8.86
CA LEU A 222 -15.43 29.70 -8.07
C LEU A 222 -14.59 30.68 -8.91
N GLY A 223 -14.02 30.22 -10.04
CA GLY A 223 -13.07 30.99 -10.84
C GLY A 223 -13.65 31.88 -11.95
N MET A 224 -14.95 31.87 -12.20
CA MET A 224 -15.54 32.55 -13.37
C MET A 224 -15.44 34.08 -13.29
N GLU A 225 -15.70 34.66 -12.12
CA GLU A 225 -15.53 36.10 -11.88
C GLU A 225 -14.06 36.51 -12.02
N ALA A 226 -13.15 35.77 -11.37
CA ALA A 226 -11.71 36.03 -11.45
C ALA A 226 -11.20 35.98 -12.89
N ALA A 227 -11.65 35.00 -13.68
CA ALA A 227 -11.33 34.87 -15.10
C ALA A 227 -11.82 36.08 -15.92
N THR A 228 -13.02 36.59 -15.61
CA THR A 228 -13.60 37.77 -16.26
C THR A 228 -12.82 39.03 -15.92
N LEU A 229 -12.44 39.21 -14.65
CA LEU A 229 -11.65 40.34 -14.18
C LEU A 229 -10.23 40.33 -14.75
N GLU A 230 -9.60 39.16 -14.86
CA GLU A 230 -8.28 39.04 -15.49
C GLU A 230 -8.34 39.40 -16.98
N LYS A 231 -9.34 38.88 -17.72
CA LYS A 231 -9.55 39.21 -19.14
C LYS A 231 -9.78 40.71 -19.37
N ALA A 232 -10.40 41.39 -18.40
CA ALA A 232 -10.61 42.83 -18.41
C ALA A 232 -9.41 43.65 -17.90
N GLY A 233 -8.30 43.01 -17.55
CA GLY A 233 -7.09 43.67 -17.03
C GLY A 233 -7.22 44.22 -15.61
N LYS A 234 -8.27 43.85 -14.86
CA LYS A 234 -8.57 44.34 -13.49
C LYS A 234 -8.01 43.45 -12.37
N LEU A 235 -7.55 42.25 -12.73
CA LEU A 235 -6.99 41.27 -11.80
C LEU A 235 -5.65 40.75 -12.35
N LEU A 236 -4.69 40.53 -11.45
CA LEU A 236 -3.47 39.79 -11.72
C LEU A 236 -3.59 38.40 -11.11
N TRP A 237 -3.60 37.35 -11.93
CA TRP A 237 -3.80 35.98 -11.43
C TRP A 237 -2.62 35.49 -10.59
N LYS A 238 -1.41 35.66 -11.09
CA LYS A 238 -0.18 35.24 -10.44
C LYS A 238 0.83 36.37 -10.42
N GLY A 239 1.35 36.68 -9.24
CA GLY A 239 2.42 37.67 -9.10
C GLY A 239 2.65 38.03 -7.64
N ASN A 240 2.96 39.30 -7.40
CA ASN A 240 3.07 39.89 -6.07
C ASN A 240 2.29 41.20 -6.03
N LYS A 241 2.23 41.84 -4.87
CA LYS A 241 1.46 43.08 -4.68
C LYS A 241 2.00 44.23 -5.52
N GLU A 242 3.33 44.27 -5.70
CA GLU A 242 4.01 45.31 -6.46
C GLU A 242 3.62 45.26 -7.94
N VAL A 243 3.60 44.07 -8.54
CA VAL A 243 3.23 43.85 -9.95
C VAL A 243 1.72 44.02 -10.17
N ALA A 244 0.89 43.72 -9.16
CA ALA A 244 -0.56 43.91 -9.26
C ALA A 244 -0.93 45.39 -9.48
N ALA A 245 -0.13 46.34 -8.96
CA ALA A 245 -0.22 47.77 -9.26
C ALA A 245 -1.67 48.33 -9.19
N GLY A 246 -2.39 48.02 -8.11
CA GLY A 246 -3.78 48.47 -7.88
C GLY A 246 -4.86 47.56 -8.48
N LYS A 247 -4.48 46.49 -9.18
CA LYS A 247 -5.37 45.38 -9.55
C LYS A 247 -5.56 44.44 -8.35
N ILE A 248 -6.62 43.64 -8.39
CA ILE A 248 -6.81 42.53 -7.46
C ILE A 248 -5.67 41.52 -7.66
N LEU A 249 -4.94 41.16 -6.62
CA LEU A 249 -3.98 40.06 -6.68
C LEU A 249 -4.69 38.76 -6.29
N PHE A 250 -4.74 37.79 -7.21
CA PHE A 250 -5.40 36.53 -6.91
C PHE A 250 -4.50 35.58 -6.12
N SER A 251 -3.29 35.29 -6.60
CA SER A 251 -2.38 34.31 -5.99
C SER A 251 -0.90 34.69 -6.17
N ASN A 252 -0.05 34.24 -5.24
CA ASN A 252 1.41 34.37 -5.36
C ASN A 252 2.03 33.25 -6.22
N ASP A 253 1.48 32.04 -6.14
CA ASP A 253 2.02 30.86 -6.83
C ASP A 253 1.18 30.43 -8.05
N GLY A 254 -0.01 31.01 -8.20
CA GLY A 254 -0.98 30.72 -9.25
C GLY A 254 -1.96 29.58 -8.92
N ILE A 255 -1.94 29.10 -7.68
CA ILE A 255 -2.80 28.02 -7.19
C ILE A 255 -3.53 28.47 -5.91
N HIS A 256 -2.79 28.91 -4.89
CA HIS A 256 -3.34 29.26 -3.60
C HIS A 256 -3.74 30.74 -3.58
N PRO A 257 -5.04 31.06 -3.44
CA PRO A 257 -5.46 32.45 -3.40
C PRO A 257 -4.94 33.16 -2.15
N VAL A 258 -4.49 34.40 -2.31
CA VAL A 258 -4.35 35.35 -1.20
C VAL A 258 -5.74 35.86 -0.79
N ALA A 259 -5.83 36.65 0.29
CA ALA A 259 -7.13 37.08 0.84
C ALA A 259 -8.07 37.71 -0.21
N GLU A 260 -7.56 38.57 -1.11
CA GLU A 260 -8.38 39.21 -2.16
C GLU A 260 -8.90 38.20 -3.18
N GLY A 261 -8.06 37.27 -3.65
CA GLY A 261 -8.50 36.16 -4.52
C GLY A 261 -9.48 35.24 -3.83
N GLY A 262 -9.28 34.98 -2.53
CA GLY A 262 -10.16 34.12 -1.76
C GLY A 262 -11.52 34.75 -1.46
N ASN A 263 -11.58 36.08 -1.37
CA ASN A 263 -12.84 36.82 -1.32
C ASN A 263 -13.66 36.60 -2.59
N LEU A 264 -13.04 36.53 -3.78
CA LEU A 264 -13.77 36.23 -5.02
C LEU A 264 -14.39 34.83 -5.00
N TYR A 265 -13.64 33.83 -4.50
CA TYR A 265 -14.18 32.48 -4.32
C TYR A 265 -15.33 32.45 -3.32
N ALA A 266 -15.20 33.12 -2.19
CA ALA A 266 -16.26 33.20 -1.19
C ALA A 266 -17.50 33.96 -1.74
N SER A 267 -17.31 35.02 -2.53
CA SER A 267 -18.41 35.75 -3.17
C SER A 267 -19.15 34.88 -4.19
N ALA A 268 -18.46 34.04 -4.95
CA ALA A 268 -19.10 33.04 -5.83
C ALA A 268 -19.94 32.03 -5.02
N ILE A 269 -19.44 31.55 -3.88
CA ILE A 269 -20.23 30.68 -2.98
C ILE A 269 -21.45 31.41 -2.43
N ALA A 270 -21.31 32.67 -2.02
CA ALA A 270 -22.41 33.49 -1.50
C ALA A 270 -23.52 33.69 -2.57
N ARG A 271 -23.14 34.05 -3.80
CA ARG A 271 -24.08 34.15 -4.94
C ARG A 271 -24.73 32.81 -5.25
N GLY A 272 -23.96 31.73 -5.25
CA GLY A 272 -24.44 30.37 -5.49
C GLY A 272 -25.46 29.93 -4.43
N LEU A 273 -25.18 30.15 -3.14
CA LEU A 273 -26.13 29.87 -2.05
C LEU A 273 -27.43 30.65 -2.23
N GLU A 274 -27.38 31.94 -2.60
CA GLU A 274 -28.60 32.71 -2.85
C GLU A 274 -29.38 32.19 -4.07
N LYS A 275 -28.69 31.80 -5.15
CA LYS A 275 -29.32 31.18 -6.34
C LYS A 275 -29.97 29.85 -5.98
N ILE A 276 -29.28 29.00 -5.22
CA ILE A 276 -29.77 27.70 -4.78
C ILE A 276 -30.98 27.89 -3.85
N ARG A 277 -30.93 28.83 -2.91
CA ARG A 277 -32.05 29.13 -2.00
C ARG A 277 -33.33 29.50 -2.76
N LYS A 278 -33.21 30.29 -3.83
CA LYS A 278 -34.35 30.68 -4.70
C LYS A 278 -34.89 29.53 -5.54
N GLY A 279 -34.01 28.66 -6.04
CA GLY A 279 -34.36 27.50 -6.85
C GLY A 279 -34.51 26.20 -6.05
N ASN A 280 -34.61 26.28 -4.72
CA ASN A 280 -34.50 25.12 -3.85
C ASN A 280 -35.71 24.18 -4.00
N GLY A 281 -35.45 22.87 -4.03
CA GLY A 281 -36.51 21.86 -4.10
C GLY A 281 -37.27 21.67 -2.79
N ALA A 282 -38.30 20.82 -2.83
CA ALA A 282 -38.97 20.33 -1.62
C ALA A 282 -38.04 19.45 -0.77
N LEU A 283 -38.33 19.36 0.52
CA LEU A 283 -37.63 18.47 1.46
C LEU A 283 -37.69 17.03 0.93
N GLN A 284 -36.51 16.43 0.75
CA GLN A 284 -36.38 15.08 0.23
C GLN A 284 -35.07 14.46 0.72
N ALA A 285 -35.09 13.15 0.89
CA ALA A 285 -33.89 12.35 1.00
C ALA A 285 -33.16 12.30 -0.36
N HIS A 286 -31.83 12.36 -0.35
CA HIS A 286 -31.01 12.08 -1.52
C HIS A 286 -31.21 10.63 -1.96
N ARG A 287 -31.37 10.44 -3.27
CA ARG A 287 -31.45 9.09 -3.85
C ARG A 287 -30.05 8.57 -4.11
N LEU A 288 -29.85 7.29 -3.88
CA LEU A 288 -28.62 6.59 -4.26
C LEU A 288 -28.86 5.82 -5.57
N PRO A 289 -28.57 6.40 -6.74
CA PRO A 289 -28.68 5.68 -8.02
C PRO A 289 -27.62 4.57 -8.12
N GLU A 290 -27.67 3.75 -9.17
CA GLU A 290 -26.52 2.92 -9.58
C GLU A 290 -25.28 3.80 -9.82
N PRO A 291 -24.05 3.33 -9.53
CA PRO A 291 -22.85 4.13 -9.74
C PRO A 291 -22.67 4.47 -11.23
N LEU A 292 -22.24 5.70 -11.52
CA LEU A 292 -21.90 6.17 -12.86
C LEU A 292 -20.56 5.59 -13.35
N ILE A 293 -19.61 5.42 -12.44
CA ILE A 293 -18.24 4.96 -12.72
C ILE A 293 -18.01 3.61 -12.03
N GLY A 294 -18.20 3.55 -10.71
CA GLY A 294 -18.00 2.32 -9.94
C GLY A 294 -18.24 2.51 -8.45
N SER A 295 -18.53 1.40 -7.76
CA SER A 295 -18.82 1.41 -6.32
C SER A 295 -17.63 1.09 -5.43
N GLU A 296 -16.48 0.67 -5.98
CA GLU A 296 -15.35 0.17 -5.17
C GLU A 296 -14.88 1.16 -4.10
N TRP A 297 -14.84 2.45 -4.43
CA TRP A 297 -14.37 3.50 -3.53
C TRP A 297 -15.36 3.87 -2.41
N GLU A 298 -16.61 3.40 -2.46
CA GLU A 298 -17.56 3.63 -1.37
C GLU A 298 -17.23 2.79 -0.12
N GLU A 299 -16.39 1.75 -0.26
CA GLU A 299 -15.90 0.91 0.85
C GLU A 299 -14.52 1.37 1.37
N ALA A 300 -13.96 2.48 0.87
CA ALA A 300 -12.64 2.97 1.26
C ALA A 300 -12.67 3.66 2.64
N GLU A 301 -12.00 3.12 3.66
CA GLU A 301 -11.96 3.67 5.03
C GLU A 301 -10.54 3.73 5.61
N MET A 302 -10.35 4.61 6.57
CA MET A 302 -9.14 4.64 7.39
C MET A 302 -9.44 4.21 8.83
N TYR A 303 -8.50 3.46 9.41
CA TYR A 303 -8.64 2.83 10.72
C TYR A 303 -7.49 3.22 11.63
N ILE A 304 -7.80 3.41 12.92
CA ILE A 304 -6.78 3.53 13.95
C ILE A 304 -6.02 2.19 14.02
N PRO A 305 -4.68 2.17 13.86
CA PRO A 305 -3.96 0.91 13.72
C PRO A 305 -4.14 -0.04 14.90
N SER A 306 -4.18 0.47 16.13
CA SER A 306 -4.36 -0.33 17.35
C SER A 306 -5.73 -1.02 17.44
N GLN A 307 -6.71 -0.60 16.64
CA GLN A 307 -8.05 -1.21 16.61
C GLN A 307 -8.14 -2.44 15.70
N ILE A 308 -7.30 -2.51 14.66
CA ILE A 308 -7.43 -3.54 13.61
C ILE A 308 -6.17 -4.38 13.42
N ALA A 309 -5.04 -3.98 14.00
CA ALA A 309 -3.77 -4.66 13.82
C ALA A 309 -3.17 -5.17 15.14
N SER A 310 -2.52 -6.33 15.06
CA SER A 310 -1.67 -6.87 16.12
C SER A 310 -0.23 -6.41 15.92
N PHE A 311 0.31 -5.70 16.90
CA PHE A 311 1.71 -5.24 16.92
C PHE A 311 2.59 -6.16 17.76
N ASP A 312 3.85 -6.32 17.38
CA ASP A 312 4.83 -6.87 18.31
C ASP A 312 5.28 -5.84 19.37
N ARG A 313 6.00 -6.32 20.40
CA ARG A 313 6.41 -5.53 21.56
C ARG A 313 7.38 -4.38 21.25
N SER A 314 7.86 -4.26 20.01
CA SER A 314 8.81 -3.22 19.59
C SER A 314 8.11 -1.94 19.14
N TRP A 315 6.78 -1.96 19.03
CA TRP A 315 5.97 -0.80 18.68
C TRP A 315 5.34 -0.15 19.91
N LYS A 316 5.13 1.16 19.83
CA LYS A 316 4.48 1.95 20.88
C LYS A 316 3.45 2.89 20.28
N GLU A 317 2.30 3.00 20.91
CA GLU A 317 1.33 4.04 20.59
C GLU A 317 1.73 5.34 21.28
N VAL A 318 1.71 6.45 20.53
CA VAL A 318 2.14 7.76 21.00
C VAL A 318 1.01 8.76 20.77
N ASN A 319 0.62 9.49 21.82
CA ASN A 319 -0.28 10.64 21.70
C ASN A 319 0.45 11.77 20.98
N THR A 320 -0.08 12.19 19.83
CA THR A 320 0.56 13.22 19.01
C THR A 320 0.59 14.57 19.71
N SER A 321 -0.45 14.91 20.49
CA SER A 321 -0.57 16.20 21.17
C SER A 321 0.49 16.41 22.26
N GLU A 322 1.03 15.32 22.81
CA GLU A 322 2.05 15.31 23.86
C GLU A 322 3.48 15.28 23.30
N ASN A 323 3.65 14.95 22.01
CA ASN A 323 4.95 14.85 21.36
C ASN A 323 5.27 16.13 20.55
N PRO A 324 6.34 16.89 20.88
CA PRO A 324 6.65 18.15 20.20
C PRO A 324 6.81 18.06 18.67
N SER A 325 7.41 16.97 18.17
CA SER A 325 7.61 16.76 16.73
C SER A 325 6.31 16.38 16.00
N LEU A 326 5.38 15.74 16.71
CA LEU A 326 4.15 15.20 16.14
C LEU A 326 2.90 16.04 16.43
N LYS A 327 2.95 16.98 17.39
CA LYS A 327 1.81 17.80 17.83
C LYS A 327 1.09 18.51 16.70
N LYS A 328 1.85 18.93 15.68
CA LYS A 328 1.27 19.57 14.49
C LYS A 328 0.37 18.63 13.67
N PHE A 329 0.37 17.33 13.90
CA PHE A 329 -0.50 16.34 13.22
C PHE A 329 -1.68 15.89 14.07
N ALA A 330 -1.87 16.45 15.28
CA ALA A 330 -2.96 16.06 16.18
C ALA A 330 -4.36 16.26 15.58
N GLY A 331 -4.53 17.23 14.67
CA GLY A 331 -5.80 17.40 13.94
C GLY A 331 -6.11 16.29 12.93
N TRP A 332 -5.14 15.42 12.60
CA TRP A 332 -5.35 14.26 11.73
C TRP A 332 -5.28 12.94 12.50
N PHE A 333 -4.36 12.84 13.46
CA PHE A 333 -4.12 11.63 14.21
C PHE A 333 -4.02 11.97 15.70
N ASP A 334 -4.98 11.52 16.51
CA ASP A 334 -4.86 11.62 17.97
C ASP A 334 -3.68 10.78 18.48
N THR A 335 -3.52 9.59 17.92
CA THR A 335 -2.40 8.68 18.19
C THR A 335 -1.70 8.23 16.91
N VAL A 336 -0.41 7.91 17.04
CA VAL A 336 0.38 7.22 16.00
C VAL A 336 1.10 6.02 16.59
N MET A 337 1.20 4.94 15.82
CA MET A 337 2.06 3.80 16.15
C MET A 337 3.48 4.07 15.69
N THR A 338 4.43 4.00 16.62
CA THR A 338 5.85 4.25 16.39
C THR A 338 6.67 2.98 16.57
N GLY A 339 7.51 2.67 15.59
CA GLY A 339 8.48 1.57 15.64
C GLY A 339 9.78 1.95 14.95
N SER A 340 10.92 1.44 15.43
CA SER A 340 12.24 1.75 14.86
C SER A 340 13.19 0.55 14.78
N LYS A 341 12.84 -0.57 15.39
CA LYS A 341 13.69 -1.76 15.42
C LYS A 341 13.54 -2.53 14.11
N GLU A 342 14.66 -2.88 13.49
CA GLU A 342 14.69 -3.79 12.35
C GLU A 342 13.87 -5.06 12.64
N GLY A 343 13.00 -5.42 11.71
CA GLY A 343 12.17 -6.61 11.83
C GLY A 343 10.95 -6.45 12.75
N ALA A 344 10.79 -5.30 13.41
CA ALA A 344 9.56 -4.97 14.11
C ALA A 344 8.39 -4.99 13.13
N SER A 345 7.28 -5.57 13.54
CA SER A 345 6.18 -5.92 12.65
C SER A 345 4.82 -5.70 13.28
N PHE A 346 3.84 -5.48 12.42
CA PHE A 346 2.43 -5.54 12.76
C PHE A 346 1.67 -6.31 11.70
N SER A 347 0.50 -6.83 12.04
CA SER A 347 -0.33 -7.61 11.11
C SER A 347 -1.80 -7.30 11.28
N PHE A 348 -2.55 -7.34 10.18
CA PHE A 348 -3.99 -7.13 10.16
C PHE A 348 -4.62 -7.98 9.06
N GLY A 349 -5.88 -8.36 9.25
CA GLY A 349 -6.68 -9.04 8.22
C GLY A 349 -7.68 -8.07 7.61
N PHE A 350 -7.96 -8.19 6.31
CA PHE A 350 -9.09 -7.50 5.70
C PHE A 350 -9.70 -8.28 4.53
N GLU A 351 -10.99 -8.07 4.28
CA GLU A 351 -11.68 -8.49 3.06
C GLU A 351 -11.81 -7.28 2.14
N GLY A 352 -11.16 -7.32 0.98
CA GLY A 352 -11.10 -6.18 0.07
C GLY A 352 -10.02 -6.38 -1.00
N ASP A 353 -9.59 -5.28 -1.60
CA ASP A 353 -8.62 -5.29 -2.70
C ASP A 353 -7.58 -4.16 -2.64
N MET A 354 -7.59 -3.34 -1.60
CA MET A 354 -6.60 -2.29 -1.41
C MET A 354 -6.31 -2.08 0.07
N LEU A 355 -5.03 -1.95 0.37
CA LEU A 355 -4.54 -1.50 1.67
C LEU A 355 -3.65 -0.27 1.48
N GLY A 356 -3.42 0.51 2.53
CA GLY A 356 -2.50 1.62 2.49
C GLY A 356 -2.04 2.05 3.87
N LEU A 357 -0.96 2.84 3.90
CA LEU A 357 -0.41 3.41 5.11
C LEU A 357 -0.51 4.93 4.99
N PHE A 358 -1.24 5.57 5.89
CA PHE A 358 -1.19 7.02 6.06
C PHE A 358 -0.32 7.32 7.27
N ASP A 359 0.88 7.80 7.01
CA ASP A 359 1.93 7.99 8.00
C ASP A 359 2.58 9.37 7.92
N ILE A 360 3.49 9.61 8.87
CA ILE A 360 4.26 10.85 8.95
C ILE A 360 5.68 10.55 8.47
N GLY A 361 6.09 11.20 7.38
CA GLY A 361 7.47 11.27 6.90
C GLY A 361 8.30 12.22 7.75
N GLY A 362 9.61 12.00 7.81
CA GLY A 362 10.60 12.75 8.59
C GLY A 362 12.01 12.26 8.29
N PRO A 363 13.07 12.95 8.73
CA PRO A 363 14.44 12.59 8.33
C PRO A 363 14.88 11.20 8.81
N GLU A 364 14.32 10.72 9.91
CA GLU A 364 14.58 9.41 10.52
C GLU A 364 13.77 8.26 9.89
N VAL A 365 12.79 8.55 9.03
CA VAL A 365 11.88 7.49 8.57
C VAL A 365 12.57 6.48 7.67
N GLY A 366 12.15 5.22 7.79
CA GLY A 366 12.73 4.09 7.06
C GLY A 366 11.88 3.64 5.88
N GLN A 367 12.03 2.37 5.55
CA GLN A 367 11.18 1.67 4.60
C GLN A 367 10.61 0.41 5.25
N VAL A 368 9.49 -0.06 4.72
CA VAL A 368 8.82 -1.26 5.21
C VAL A 368 8.78 -2.34 4.14
N GLU A 369 8.67 -3.57 4.58
CA GLU A 369 8.39 -4.75 3.77
C GLU A 369 6.91 -5.09 3.93
N VAL A 370 6.28 -5.56 2.86
CA VAL A 370 4.88 -6.00 2.87
C VAL A 370 4.80 -7.48 2.52
N LEU A 371 4.11 -8.23 3.36
CA LEU A 371 3.77 -9.62 3.14
C LEU A 371 2.25 -9.76 3.10
N VAL A 372 1.76 -10.51 2.12
CA VAL A 372 0.35 -10.85 1.94
C VAL A 372 0.24 -12.36 1.97
N ASP A 373 -0.61 -12.88 2.85
CA ASP A 373 -0.83 -14.31 3.09
C ASP A 373 0.47 -15.09 3.35
N GLY A 374 1.41 -14.44 4.04
CA GLY A 374 2.72 -14.99 4.38
C GLY A 374 3.76 -14.96 3.25
N LYS A 375 3.42 -14.42 2.08
CA LYS A 375 4.33 -14.24 0.94
C LYS A 375 4.78 -12.79 0.85
N PHE A 376 6.07 -12.57 0.64
CA PHE A 376 6.56 -11.26 0.24
C PHE A 376 5.97 -10.85 -1.12
N VAL A 377 5.42 -9.65 -1.19
CA VAL A 377 4.98 -9.08 -2.46
C VAL A 377 6.02 -8.11 -3.00
N GLN A 378 6.19 -8.11 -4.31
CA GLN A 378 6.89 -7.05 -5.02
C GLN A 378 5.89 -5.95 -5.38
N LEU A 379 6.27 -4.73 -5.06
CA LEU A 379 5.47 -3.53 -5.24
C LEU A 379 5.95 -2.83 -6.50
N LYS A 380 5.12 -2.90 -7.54
CA LYS A 380 5.33 -2.14 -8.77
C LYS A 380 4.53 -0.86 -8.67
N GLU A 381 5.20 0.28 -8.65
CA GLU A 381 4.53 1.57 -8.74
C GLU A 381 3.79 1.66 -10.09
N VAL A 382 2.50 1.98 -10.02
CA VAL A 382 1.65 2.21 -11.18
C VAL A 382 1.41 3.70 -11.25
N GLY A 383 1.90 4.33 -12.32
CA GLY A 383 1.70 5.76 -12.54
C GLY A 383 0.20 6.06 -12.66
N THR A 384 -0.39 6.60 -11.60
CA THR A 384 -1.76 7.13 -11.62
C THR A 384 -1.76 8.66 -11.66
N LYS A 385 -2.93 9.21 -12.00
CA LYS A 385 -3.22 10.64 -11.94
C LYS A 385 -3.68 11.01 -10.52
N GLY A 386 -2.78 11.13 -9.56
CA GLY A 386 -3.09 11.87 -8.32
C GLY A 386 -2.51 11.33 -7.01
N PHE A 387 -2.12 10.05 -6.93
CA PHE A 387 -1.61 9.44 -5.70
C PHE A 387 -0.64 8.28 -5.98
N HIS A 388 0.09 7.83 -4.95
CA HIS A 388 1.00 6.69 -5.07
C HIS A 388 0.25 5.37 -4.92
N LEU A 389 0.12 4.69 -6.05
CA LEU A 389 -0.48 3.36 -6.15
C LEU A 389 0.60 2.34 -6.51
N TYR A 390 0.64 1.25 -5.77
CA TYR A 390 1.44 0.09 -6.10
C TYR A 390 0.54 -1.09 -6.43
N GLU A 391 0.89 -1.87 -7.44
CA GLU A 391 0.34 -3.20 -7.66
C GLU A 391 1.27 -4.21 -7.00
N ALA A 392 0.74 -4.93 -6.02
CA ALA A 392 1.45 -6.07 -5.45
C ALA A 392 1.38 -7.26 -6.40
N ASN A 393 2.54 -7.83 -6.68
CA ASN A 393 2.70 -8.99 -7.55
C ASN A 393 3.93 -9.79 -7.08
N ASP A 394 4.34 -10.80 -7.84
CA ASP A 394 5.43 -11.70 -7.45
C ASP A 394 6.64 -11.70 -8.40
N ARG A 395 6.71 -10.75 -9.35
CA ARG A 395 7.74 -10.75 -10.43
C ARG A 395 8.40 -9.40 -10.71
N ILE A 396 7.70 -8.30 -10.50
CA ILE A 396 8.11 -6.96 -10.91
C ILE A 396 7.96 -5.98 -9.74
N GLY A 397 8.97 -5.14 -9.52
CA GLY A 397 8.96 -4.10 -8.50
C GLY A 397 9.90 -4.38 -7.34
N ASN A 398 9.70 -3.65 -6.25
CA ASN A 398 10.56 -3.71 -5.06
C ASN A 398 9.86 -4.46 -3.92
N TYR A 399 10.62 -5.20 -3.12
CA TYR A 399 10.09 -5.83 -1.90
C TYR A 399 9.85 -4.85 -0.75
N THR A 400 10.34 -3.62 -0.90
CA THR A 400 10.20 -2.55 0.09
C THR A 400 9.29 -1.44 -0.43
N LEU A 401 8.44 -0.94 0.47
CA LEU A 401 7.72 0.32 0.33
C LEU A 401 8.52 1.39 1.07
N ASN A 402 9.18 2.26 0.32
CA ASN A 402 9.98 3.34 0.90
C ASN A 402 9.07 4.42 1.50
N ARG A 403 9.27 4.75 2.79
CA ARG A 403 8.53 5.84 3.45
C ARG A 403 9.34 7.14 3.48
N PHE A 404 10.58 7.12 2.98
CA PHE A 404 11.46 8.27 2.89
C PHE A 404 11.48 8.84 1.47
N ASN A 405 11.19 10.13 1.31
CA ASN A 405 11.16 10.84 0.03
C ASN A 405 11.90 12.19 0.10
N SER A 406 11.87 12.96 -0.99
CA SER A 406 12.54 14.27 -1.13
C SER A 406 12.12 15.32 -0.08
N TRP A 407 10.96 15.12 0.54
CA TRP A 407 10.41 16.01 1.55
C TRP A 407 10.71 15.58 2.98
N CYS A 408 11.24 14.37 3.17
CA CYS A 408 11.76 13.84 4.43
C CYS A 408 13.16 14.41 4.76
N ASN A 409 13.34 15.71 4.53
CA ASN A 409 14.51 16.44 4.98
C ASN A 409 14.28 16.92 6.43
N ASN A 410 14.68 18.14 6.77
CA ASN A 410 14.56 18.73 8.11
C ASN A 410 13.10 19.05 8.52
N ARG A 411 12.09 18.35 7.96
CA ARG A 411 10.66 18.60 8.18
C ARG A 411 9.86 17.30 8.22
N TYR A 412 8.91 17.24 9.15
CA TYR A 412 7.90 16.18 9.20
C TYR A 412 6.71 16.53 8.32
N ARG A 413 6.10 15.55 7.65
CA ARG A 413 4.92 15.73 6.77
C ARG A 413 4.03 14.52 6.74
N GLY A 414 2.74 14.69 6.46
CA GLY A 414 1.88 13.55 6.15
C GLY A 414 2.20 13.00 4.77
N GLN A 415 2.04 11.70 4.60
CA GLN A 415 2.19 11.01 3.33
C GLN A 415 1.39 9.72 3.36
N TYR A 416 0.95 9.24 2.20
CA TYR A 416 0.27 7.97 2.12
C TYR A 416 0.58 7.29 0.79
N ASP A 417 0.53 5.98 0.85
CA ASP A 417 0.67 5.11 -0.31
C ASP A 417 -0.33 3.97 -0.15
N VAL A 418 -0.87 3.53 -1.28
CA VAL A 418 -1.81 2.40 -1.33
C VAL A 418 -1.27 1.30 -2.22
N ILE A 419 -1.60 0.07 -1.86
CA ILE A 419 -1.21 -1.17 -2.52
C ILE A 419 -2.49 -1.88 -2.93
N LYS A 420 -2.67 -2.07 -4.23
CA LYS A 420 -3.75 -2.88 -4.81
C LYS A 420 -3.38 -4.36 -4.78
N LEU A 421 -4.35 -5.16 -4.38
CA LEU A 421 -4.36 -6.62 -4.36
C LEU A 421 -5.50 -7.15 -5.23
N ASP A 422 -5.52 -8.46 -5.45
CA ASP A 422 -6.72 -9.13 -5.92
C ASP A 422 -7.83 -9.02 -4.87
N LYS A 423 -9.10 -9.01 -5.29
CA LYS A 423 -10.21 -8.96 -4.35
C LYS A 423 -10.31 -10.28 -3.57
N GLY A 424 -10.31 -10.21 -2.24
CA GLY A 424 -10.43 -11.38 -1.38
C GLY A 424 -10.16 -11.09 0.09
N VAL A 425 -10.04 -12.15 0.88
CA VAL A 425 -9.60 -12.07 2.28
C VAL A 425 -8.08 -12.20 2.31
N HIS A 426 -7.42 -11.20 2.90
CA HIS A 426 -5.96 -11.11 2.98
C HIS A 426 -5.49 -11.01 4.42
N GLN A 427 -4.42 -11.73 4.75
CA GLN A 427 -3.66 -11.57 5.99
C GLN A 427 -2.37 -10.81 5.70
N VAL A 428 -2.28 -9.57 6.15
CA VAL A 428 -1.18 -8.66 5.84
C VAL A 428 -0.23 -8.58 7.01
N THR A 429 1.07 -8.68 6.74
CA THR A 429 2.13 -8.32 7.69
C THR A 429 2.99 -7.21 7.09
N VAL A 430 3.17 -6.14 7.85
CA VAL A 430 4.10 -5.06 7.52
C VAL A 430 5.26 -5.10 8.51
N ARG A 431 6.49 -4.98 8.00
CA ARG A 431 7.71 -5.09 8.81
C ARG A 431 8.69 -3.97 8.49
N ILE A 432 9.33 -3.41 9.52
CA ILE A 432 10.44 -2.47 9.32
C ILE A 432 11.59 -3.22 8.67
N SER A 433 11.97 -2.75 7.48
CA SER A 433 12.93 -3.41 6.60
C SER A 433 14.34 -3.45 7.20
N SER A 434 15.08 -4.52 6.91
CA SER A 434 16.53 -4.56 7.16
C SER A 434 17.32 -3.78 6.11
N GLU A 435 16.78 -3.64 4.90
CA GLU A 435 17.34 -2.74 3.89
C GLU A 435 17.08 -1.29 4.29
N LYS A 436 18.12 -0.44 4.27
CA LYS A 436 18.00 1.00 4.54
C LYS A 436 17.69 1.79 3.27
N ALA A 437 16.91 2.86 3.39
CA ALA A 437 16.67 3.78 2.28
C ALA A 437 17.97 4.55 1.95
N ASP A 438 18.26 4.76 0.67
CA ASP A 438 19.38 5.60 0.23
C ASP A 438 19.00 7.09 0.30
N LYS A 439 18.99 7.62 1.53
CA LYS A 439 18.55 8.98 1.83
C LYS A 439 19.40 10.05 1.13
N LYS A 440 20.71 9.80 0.95
CA LYS A 440 21.61 10.71 0.21
C LYS A 440 21.23 10.81 -1.26
N LYS A 441 20.90 9.70 -1.89
CA LYS A 441 20.43 9.68 -3.28
C LYS A 441 19.06 10.35 -3.42
N ILE A 442 18.14 10.09 -2.49
CA ILE A 442 16.76 10.62 -2.53
C ILE A 442 16.73 12.13 -2.32
N LEU A 443 17.44 12.66 -1.32
CA LEU A 443 17.46 14.11 -1.06
C LEU A 443 18.33 14.88 -2.06
N GLY A 444 19.28 14.21 -2.71
CA GLY A 444 20.19 14.79 -3.69
C GLY A 444 21.26 15.70 -3.07
N SER A 445 22.15 16.22 -3.92
CA SER A 445 23.38 16.92 -3.51
C SER A 445 23.17 18.13 -2.61
N LYS A 446 22.02 18.80 -2.70
CA LYS A 446 21.68 19.96 -1.88
C LYS A 446 21.59 19.67 -0.37
N GLN A 447 21.39 18.41 0.01
CA GLN A 447 21.28 18.00 1.42
C GLN A 447 22.48 17.18 1.92
N TRP A 448 23.51 17.00 1.10
CA TRP A 448 24.64 16.13 1.47
C TRP A 448 25.41 16.64 2.69
N GLU A 449 25.55 17.96 2.82
CA GLU A 449 26.21 18.58 3.97
C GLU A 449 25.44 18.29 5.27
N ASP A 450 24.13 18.56 5.31
CA ASP A 450 23.26 18.29 6.47
C ASP A 450 23.25 16.79 6.83
N ILE A 451 23.15 15.90 5.84
CA ILE A 451 23.19 14.44 6.09
C ILE A 451 24.55 14.00 6.65
N THR A 452 25.64 14.61 6.18
CA THR A 452 26.99 14.24 6.62
C THR A 452 27.31 14.81 8.00
N ALA A 453 26.80 16.01 8.31
CA ALA A 453 26.94 16.63 9.62
C ALA A 453 26.06 15.99 10.69
N HIS A 454 24.90 15.43 10.31
CA HIS A 454 23.90 14.88 11.22
C HIS A 454 23.51 13.43 10.89
N PRO A 455 24.45 12.47 10.85
CA PRO A 455 24.15 11.09 10.52
C PRO A 455 23.14 10.45 11.49
N GLU A 456 23.13 10.83 12.77
CA GLU A 456 22.20 10.36 13.79
C GLU A 456 20.73 10.65 13.44
N LYS A 457 20.49 11.71 12.67
CA LYS A 457 19.17 12.13 12.23
C LYS A 457 18.63 11.26 11.09
N TYR A 458 19.52 10.82 10.19
CA TYR A 458 19.16 10.12 8.97
C TYR A 458 19.41 8.61 9.04
N ASP A 459 20.39 8.14 9.80
CA ASP A 459 20.75 6.72 9.91
C ASP A 459 19.82 5.96 10.89
N GLN A 460 18.52 6.13 10.67
CA GLN A 460 17.45 5.49 11.42
C GLN A 460 16.40 4.94 10.44
N SER A 461 15.52 4.08 10.97
CA SER A 461 14.39 3.51 10.23
C SER A 461 13.13 3.54 11.08
N VAL A 462 12.73 4.74 11.47
CA VAL A 462 11.50 4.95 12.24
C VAL A 462 10.28 4.88 11.31
N ILE A 463 9.14 4.45 11.82
CA ILE A 463 7.84 4.52 11.16
C ILE A 463 6.86 5.17 12.12
N TYR A 464 6.11 6.17 11.65
CA TYR A 464 5.06 6.88 12.40
C TYR A 464 3.70 6.63 11.74
N LEU A 465 3.12 5.46 11.99
CA LEU A 465 1.88 5.04 11.35
C LEU A 465 0.68 5.72 12.00
N GLY A 466 0.00 6.60 11.26
CA GLY A 466 -1.20 7.30 11.72
C GLY A 466 -2.47 6.48 11.49
N ARG A 467 -2.69 6.00 10.26
CA ARG A 467 -3.85 5.18 9.91
C ARG A 467 -3.47 4.05 8.95
N ILE A 468 -4.22 2.96 9.04
CA ILE A 468 -4.26 1.92 8.01
C ILE A 468 -5.47 2.23 7.12
N LEU A 469 -5.23 2.35 5.81
CA LEU A 469 -6.25 2.60 4.79
C LEU A 469 -6.69 1.26 4.22
N LEU A 470 -7.99 0.99 4.08
CA LEU A 470 -8.52 -0.23 3.46
C LEU A 470 -9.65 0.11 2.49
N ARG A 471 -9.63 -0.46 1.29
CA ARG A 471 -10.80 -0.53 0.41
C ARG A 471 -11.43 -1.90 0.58
N GLY A 472 -12.30 -1.98 1.57
CA GLY A 472 -12.74 -3.23 2.17
C GLY A 472 -12.92 -3.10 3.67
N LYS A 473 -13.15 -4.23 4.35
CA LYS A 473 -13.46 -4.27 5.78
C LYS A 473 -12.42 -5.07 6.57
N PRO A 474 -12.04 -4.63 7.78
CA PRO A 474 -11.21 -5.43 8.66
C PRO A 474 -11.84 -6.79 8.95
N VAL A 475 -11.02 -7.83 8.98
CA VAL A 475 -11.40 -9.18 9.45
C VAL A 475 -10.42 -9.62 10.54
N PRO A 476 -10.72 -10.69 11.31
CA PRO A 476 -9.78 -11.20 12.30
C PRO A 476 -8.38 -11.43 11.74
N CYS A 477 -7.37 -10.92 12.45
CA CYS A 477 -5.97 -11.08 12.10
C CYS A 477 -5.48 -12.47 12.52
N GLU A 478 -5.13 -13.31 11.56
CA GLU A 478 -4.49 -14.61 11.75
C GLU A 478 -3.02 -14.51 11.34
N ARG A 479 -2.14 -14.30 12.33
CA ARG A 479 -0.71 -14.11 12.05
C ARG A 479 -0.12 -15.35 11.38
N VAL A 480 0.42 -15.19 10.17
CA VAL A 480 1.13 -16.25 9.47
C VAL A 480 2.48 -16.53 10.16
N LYS A 481 2.64 -17.74 10.69
CA LYS A 481 3.87 -18.18 11.35
C LYS A 481 5.00 -18.38 10.35
N GLY A 482 6.24 -18.18 10.80
CA GLY A 482 7.42 -18.54 10.02
C GLY A 482 7.64 -17.73 8.74
N VAL A 483 7.05 -16.53 8.63
CA VAL A 483 7.33 -15.60 7.52
C VAL A 483 8.84 -15.37 7.36
N PRO A 484 9.38 -15.47 6.13
CA PRO A 484 10.82 -15.37 5.89
C PRO A 484 11.36 -13.97 6.20
N LYS A 485 12.67 -13.88 6.44
CA LYS A 485 13.40 -12.60 6.41
C LYS A 485 13.63 -12.18 4.96
N LEU A 486 13.72 -10.88 4.68
CA LEU A 486 13.95 -10.38 3.32
C LEU A 486 15.25 -10.92 2.71
N ALA A 487 16.33 -10.97 3.48
CA ALA A 487 17.59 -11.56 3.02
C ALA A 487 17.44 -13.02 2.56
N GLN A 488 16.52 -13.78 3.16
CA GLN A 488 16.23 -15.15 2.74
C GLN A 488 15.38 -15.18 1.46
N GLN A 489 14.37 -14.32 1.38
CA GLN A 489 13.56 -14.12 0.17
C GLN A 489 14.42 -13.78 -1.05
N LEU A 490 15.34 -12.82 -0.91
CA LEU A 490 16.26 -12.42 -1.99
C LEU A 490 17.17 -13.57 -2.45
N LYS A 491 17.65 -14.41 -1.52
CA LYS A 491 18.43 -15.62 -1.86
C LYS A 491 17.59 -16.60 -2.68
N TRP A 492 16.33 -16.81 -2.30
CA TRP A 492 15.41 -17.65 -3.05
C TRP A 492 15.17 -17.11 -4.45
N ASP A 493 14.91 -15.81 -4.63
CA ASP A 493 14.73 -15.23 -5.96
C ASP A 493 15.95 -15.39 -6.86
N GLN A 494 17.15 -15.19 -6.31
CA GLN A 494 18.39 -15.44 -7.06
C GLN A 494 18.53 -16.92 -7.44
N LYS A 495 18.08 -17.84 -6.57
CA LYS A 495 18.08 -19.28 -6.86
C LYS A 495 17.09 -19.62 -7.98
N MET A 496 15.88 -19.08 -7.93
CA MET A 496 14.87 -19.29 -8.99
C MET A 496 15.36 -18.77 -10.34
N ARG A 497 15.97 -17.56 -10.38
CA ARG A 497 16.56 -17.00 -11.62
C ARG A 497 17.66 -17.89 -12.19
N ARG A 498 18.43 -18.57 -11.33
CA ARG A 498 19.44 -19.55 -11.77
C ARG A 498 18.79 -20.78 -12.41
N TYR A 499 17.69 -21.29 -11.85
CA TYR A 499 16.93 -22.38 -12.48
C TYR A 499 16.32 -21.95 -13.82
N GLU A 500 15.64 -20.81 -13.87
CA GLU A 500 15.07 -20.25 -15.10
C GLU A 500 16.14 -20.07 -16.18
N LYS A 501 17.33 -19.57 -15.81
CA LYS A 501 18.45 -19.42 -16.74
C LYS A 501 18.98 -20.78 -17.22
N ALA A 502 19.13 -21.76 -16.33
CA ALA A 502 19.56 -23.10 -16.71
C ALA A 502 18.58 -23.74 -17.71
N ASP A 503 17.28 -23.58 -17.48
CA ASP A 503 16.22 -24.13 -18.33
C ASP A 503 16.12 -23.43 -19.68
N SER A 504 16.44 -22.13 -19.73
CA SER A 504 16.54 -21.43 -21.01
C SER A 504 17.67 -21.94 -21.91
N VAL A 505 18.70 -22.56 -21.31
CA VAL A 505 19.85 -23.11 -22.03
C VAL A 505 19.64 -24.60 -22.33
N ASN A 506 19.12 -25.35 -21.35
CA ASN A 506 18.83 -26.78 -21.46
C ASN A 506 17.36 -27.02 -21.07
N PRO A 507 16.41 -26.87 -22.02
CA PRO A 507 15.00 -27.07 -21.74
C PRO A 507 14.72 -28.46 -21.16
N PRO A 508 13.99 -28.57 -20.04
CA PRO A 508 13.61 -29.85 -19.47
C PRO A 508 12.77 -30.68 -20.44
N THR A 509 12.98 -32.01 -20.45
CA THR A 509 12.23 -32.93 -21.28
C THR A 509 10.79 -33.12 -20.78
N LYS A 510 9.91 -33.64 -21.64
CA LYS A 510 8.61 -34.17 -21.21
C LYS A 510 8.80 -35.44 -20.36
N ASP A 511 7.78 -35.79 -19.58
CA ASP A 511 7.74 -36.98 -18.73
C ASP A 511 8.87 -37.05 -17.68
N LEU A 512 9.28 -35.88 -17.20
CA LEU A 512 10.37 -35.77 -16.22
C LEU A 512 9.94 -36.23 -14.81
N ILE A 513 10.93 -36.58 -14.01
CA ILE A 513 10.76 -36.92 -12.59
C ILE A 513 11.27 -35.74 -11.77
N LEU A 514 10.34 -34.93 -11.26
CA LEU A 514 10.65 -33.68 -10.59
C LEU A 514 10.91 -33.93 -9.11
N PHE A 515 12.01 -33.40 -8.58
CA PHE A 515 12.32 -33.44 -7.16
C PHE A 515 12.27 -32.02 -6.59
N VAL A 516 11.33 -31.76 -5.69
CA VAL A 516 11.16 -30.47 -5.00
C VAL A 516 11.28 -30.64 -3.49
N GLY A 517 11.70 -29.57 -2.82
CA GLY A 517 11.82 -29.56 -1.38
C GLY A 517 12.88 -28.59 -0.90
N SER A 518 13.27 -28.75 0.35
CA SER A 518 14.18 -27.83 1.02
C SER A 518 15.67 -28.14 0.79
N SER A 519 16.53 -27.82 1.76
CA SER A 519 17.99 -27.92 1.63
C SER A 519 18.51 -29.35 1.45
N THR A 520 17.83 -30.34 2.02
CA THR A 520 18.21 -31.76 1.80
C THR A 520 17.94 -32.16 0.36
N MET A 521 16.88 -31.65 -0.27
CA MET A 521 16.68 -31.88 -1.68
C MET A 521 17.70 -31.12 -2.51
N GLU A 522 17.94 -29.84 -2.22
CA GLU A 522 18.94 -29.04 -2.95
C GLU A 522 20.34 -29.67 -2.91
N ASN A 523 20.72 -30.29 -1.78
CA ASN A 523 22.04 -30.84 -1.57
C ASN A 523 22.25 -32.24 -2.16
N TRP A 524 21.23 -32.87 -2.74
CA TRP A 524 21.38 -34.14 -3.46
C TRP A 524 22.00 -33.91 -4.84
N LYS A 525 23.29 -33.57 -4.86
CA LYS A 525 24.03 -33.21 -6.08
C LYS A 525 24.24 -34.39 -7.03
N SER A 526 24.29 -35.61 -6.48
CA SER A 526 24.43 -36.86 -7.23
C SER A 526 23.12 -37.40 -7.81
N LEU A 527 21.99 -36.68 -7.72
CA LEU A 527 20.67 -37.23 -8.10
C LEU A 527 20.64 -37.85 -9.52
N ALA A 528 21.25 -37.19 -10.50
CA ALA A 528 21.31 -37.70 -11.88
C ALA A 528 22.19 -38.96 -12.00
N ASP A 529 23.32 -38.99 -11.28
CA ASP A 529 24.22 -40.15 -11.23
C ASP A 529 23.62 -41.31 -10.44
N ASP A 530 22.75 -41.01 -9.48
CA ASP A 530 22.06 -41.99 -8.65
C ASP A 530 20.94 -42.71 -9.40
N PHE A 531 20.37 -42.08 -10.42
CA PHE A 531 19.31 -42.63 -11.26
C PHE A 531 19.67 -42.53 -12.74
N PRO A 532 20.72 -43.26 -13.20
CA PRO A 532 21.18 -43.15 -14.57
C PRO A 532 20.10 -43.58 -15.56
N GLY A 533 19.96 -42.83 -16.65
CA GLY A 533 18.94 -43.09 -17.68
C GLY A 533 17.52 -42.64 -17.32
N LYS A 534 17.29 -42.06 -16.13
CA LYS A 534 16.00 -41.46 -15.76
C LYS A 534 16.04 -39.93 -15.96
N PRO A 535 14.96 -39.31 -16.48
CA PRO A 535 14.90 -37.86 -16.70
C PRO A 535 14.60 -37.11 -15.38
N VAL A 536 15.51 -37.21 -14.41
CA VAL A 536 15.35 -36.58 -13.09
C VAL A 536 15.73 -35.11 -13.11
N LEU A 537 14.98 -34.28 -12.38
CA LEU A 537 15.23 -32.84 -12.28
C LEU A 537 15.17 -32.38 -10.83
N ASN A 538 16.29 -31.88 -10.30
CA ASN A 538 16.34 -31.32 -8.95
C ASN A 538 15.96 -29.83 -8.94
N ARG A 539 14.94 -29.51 -8.14
CA ARG A 539 14.41 -28.16 -7.89
C ARG A 539 14.30 -27.87 -6.39
N GLY A 540 15.19 -28.46 -5.59
CA GLY A 540 15.32 -28.15 -4.17
C GLY A 540 15.80 -26.72 -3.91
N VAL A 541 15.32 -26.10 -2.82
CA VAL A 541 15.65 -24.73 -2.43
C VAL A 541 15.89 -24.65 -0.92
N SER A 542 17.11 -24.31 -0.54
CA SER A 542 17.53 -24.32 0.87
C SER A 542 16.74 -23.32 1.72
N GLY A 543 16.30 -23.80 2.88
CA GLY A 543 15.59 -23.00 3.88
C GLY A 543 14.08 -22.88 3.65
N THR A 544 13.52 -23.41 2.57
CA THR A 544 12.07 -23.40 2.34
C THR A 544 11.34 -24.28 3.34
N LYS A 545 10.12 -23.87 3.68
CA LYS A 545 9.07 -24.66 4.31
C LYS A 545 8.03 -25.04 3.27
N THR A 546 7.05 -25.84 3.67
CA THR A 546 5.90 -26.20 2.83
C THR A 546 5.20 -24.97 2.23
N ILE A 547 4.94 -23.93 3.03
CA ILE A 547 4.29 -22.69 2.56
C ILE A 547 5.15 -21.93 1.53
N ASP A 548 6.48 -21.97 1.67
CA ASP A 548 7.37 -21.30 0.72
C ASP A 548 7.36 -22.04 -0.63
N LEU A 549 7.35 -23.38 -0.62
CA LEU A 549 7.20 -24.17 -1.85
C LEU A 549 5.87 -23.87 -2.57
N ILE A 550 4.76 -23.74 -1.82
CA ILE A 550 3.47 -23.30 -2.37
C ILE A 550 3.61 -21.92 -3.04
N ASN A 551 4.28 -20.98 -2.37
CA ASN A 551 4.46 -19.61 -2.85
C ASN A 551 5.33 -19.51 -4.12
N TYR A 552 6.22 -20.48 -4.35
CA TYR A 552 7.13 -20.56 -5.50
C TYR A 552 6.74 -21.61 -6.55
N LYS A 553 5.59 -22.28 -6.40
CA LYS A 553 5.15 -23.35 -7.32
C LYS A 553 5.16 -22.91 -8.79
N ASP A 554 4.78 -21.66 -9.08
CA ASP A 554 4.67 -21.12 -10.43
C ASP A 554 6.04 -20.99 -11.13
N ARG A 555 7.13 -21.10 -10.35
CA ARG A 555 8.52 -21.04 -10.82
C ARG A 555 9.23 -22.40 -10.67
N LEU A 556 8.85 -23.20 -9.67
CA LEU A 556 9.49 -24.48 -9.33
C LEU A 556 8.79 -25.72 -9.89
N ILE A 557 7.52 -25.63 -10.25
CA ILE A 557 6.67 -26.79 -10.57
C ILE A 557 5.83 -26.55 -11.82
N SER A 558 5.07 -25.46 -11.86
CA SER A 558 4.11 -25.19 -12.94
C SER A 558 4.76 -25.14 -14.34
N PRO A 559 6.00 -24.63 -14.53
CA PRO A 559 6.67 -24.62 -15.84
C PRO A 559 6.97 -26.00 -16.43
N TYR A 560 6.95 -27.07 -15.62
CA TYR A 560 7.39 -28.41 -16.03
C TYR A 560 6.21 -29.32 -16.37
N GLN A 561 6.46 -30.39 -17.12
CA GLN A 561 5.49 -31.47 -17.39
C GLN A 561 5.96 -32.80 -16.78
N PRO A 562 5.93 -32.94 -15.44
CA PRO A 562 6.39 -34.14 -14.77
C PRO A 562 5.41 -35.30 -14.90
N LYS A 563 5.93 -36.53 -15.04
CA LYS A 563 5.17 -37.77 -14.81
C LYS A 563 5.14 -38.15 -13.32
N GLN A 564 6.14 -37.70 -12.57
CA GLN A 564 6.31 -37.94 -11.13
C GLN A 564 6.85 -36.70 -10.45
N ILE A 565 6.35 -36.39 -9.25
CA ILE A 565 6.84 -35.31 -8.40
C ILE A 565 7.16 -35.86 -7.01
N PHE A 566 8.43 -35.85 -6.64
CA PHE A 566 8.91 -36.15 -5.30
C PHE A 566 8.95 -34.86 -4.47
N VAL A 567 8.25 -34.86 -3.34
CA VAL A 567 8.12 -33.70 -2.45
C VAL A 567 8.79 -34.00 -1.11
N TYR A 568 9.80 -33.21 -0.74
CA TYR A 568 10.44 -33.24 0.58
C TYR A 568 10.31 -31.90 1.30
N GLU A 569 9.25 -31.76 2.09
CA GLU A 569 8.99 -30.59 2.95
C GLU A 569 8.54 -31.03 4.35
N GLY A 570 8.58 -30.11 5.33
CA GLY A 570 8.21 -30.38 6.73
C GLY A 570 9.37 -30.32 7.72
N ASP A 571 10.60 -30.64 7.31
CA ASP A 571 11.79 -30.56 8.20
C ASP A 571 11.98 -29.11 8.71
N ASN A 572 11.94 -28.10 7.82
CA ASN A 572 12.05 -26.71 8.25
C ASN A 572 10.83 -26.24 9.04
N ASP A 573 9.63 -26.70 8.72
CA ASP A 573 8.39 -26.37 9.43
C ASP A 573 8.48 -26.79 10.92
N ILE A 574 9.01 -27.99 11.20
CA ILE A 574 9.36 -28.44 12.56
C ILE A 574 10.33 -27.47 13.24
N GLY A 575 11.30 -26.93 12.50
CA GLY A 575 12.33 -26.01 13.00
C GLY A 575 11.77 -24.64 13.35
N TYR A 576 10.74 -24.23 12.64
CA TYR A 576 9.92 -23.05 12.94
C TYR A 576 8.83 -23.32 13.98
N LYS A 577 8.86 -24.50 14.61
CA LYS A 577 7.98 -24.91 15.73
C LYS A 577 6.50 -24.94 15.36
N TRP A 578 6.19 -25.27 14.12
CA TRP A 578 4.82 -25.56 13.73
C TRP A 578 4.34 -26.86 14.36
N THR A 579 3.05 -26.96 14.65
CA THR A 579 2.46 -28.20 15.16
C THR A 579 2.30 -29.24 14.04
N PRO A 580 2.19 -30.54 14.36
CA PRO A 580 1.91 -31.56 13.35
C PRO A 580 0.66 -31.25 12.50
N ASP A 581 -0.40 -30.71 13.10
CA ASP A 581 -1.62 -30.32 12.38
C ASP A 581 -1.42 -29.13 11.44
N GLU A 582 -0.64 -28.12 11.86
CA GLU A 582 -0.29 -26.96 11.02
C GLU A 582 0.52 -27.40 9.80
N ILE A 583 1.46 -28.32 9.98
CA ILE A 583 2.26 -28.89 8.89
C ILE A 583 1.38 -29.72 7.97
N LEU A 584 0.54 -30.60 8.51
CA LEU A 584 -0.42 -31.39 7.73
C LEU A 584 -1.35 -30.49 6.90
N ALA A 585 -1.84 -29.40 7.47
CA ALA A 585 -2.69 -28.45 6.75
C ALA A 585 -1.98 -27.86 5.52
N GLN A 586 -0.71 -27.46 5.64
CA GLN A 586 0.04 -26.98 4.47
C GLN A 586 0.38 -28.09 3.48
N ILE A 587 0.66 -29.31 3.95
CA ILE A 587 0.89 -30.47 3.06
C ILE A 587 -0.38 -30.80 2.27
N LYS A 588 -1.56 -30.80 2.92
CA LYS A 588 -2.86 -30.95 2.24
C LYS A 588 -3.07 -29.85 1.20
N ARG A 589 -2.80 -28.60 1.56
CA ARG A 589 -2.89 -27.45 0.63
C ARG A 589 -1.98 -27.64 -0.58
N LEU A 590 -0.71 -27.99 -0.35
CA LEU A 590 0.25 -28.26 -1.42
C LEU A 590 -0.23 -29.42 -2.30
N PHE A 591 -0.65 -30.54 -1.70
CA PHE A 591 -1.17 -31.70 -2.43
C PHE A 591 -2.30 -31.32 -3.39
N PHE A 592 -3.34 -30.63 -2.92
CA PHE A 592 -4.49 -30.29 -3.75
C PHE A 592 -4.14 -29.27 -4.84
N ILE A 593 -3.22 -28.34 -4.57
CA ILE A 593 -2.68 -27.44 -5.59
C ILE A 593 -1.96 -28.25 -6.68
N LEU A 594 -1.06 -29.16 -6.31
CA LEU A 594 -0.31 -29.98 -7.25
C LEU A 594 -1.22 -30.92 -8.04
N ARG A 595 -2.17 -31.57 -7.38
CA ARG A 595 -3.13 -32.46 -8.05
C ARG A 595 -3.99 -31.69 -9.06
N LYS A 596 -4.38 -30.46 -8.75
CA LYS A 596 -5.11 -29.60 -9.69
C LYS A 596 -4.25 -29.18 -10.89
N GLU A 597 -3.00 -28.80 -10.66
CA GLU A 597 -2.10 -28.32 -11.73
C GLU A 597 -1.53 -29.45 -12.59
N LYS A 598 -1.30 -30.62 -11.99
CA LYS A 598 -0.62 -31.77 -12.58
C LYS A 598 -1.46 -33.04 -12.31
N PRO A 599 -2.66 -33.17 -12.88
CA PRO A 599 -3.61 -34.24 -12.55
C PRO A 599 -3.07 -35.65 -12.80
N GLU A 600 -2.26 -35.82 -13.85
CA GLU A 600 -1.69 -37.12 -14.25
C GLU A 600 -0.38 -37.46 -13.53
N ALA A 601 0.29 -36.49 -12.91
CA ALA A 601 1.55 -36.73 -12.24
C ALA A 601 1.32 -37.55 -10.96
N GLU A 602 2.13 -38.58 -10.76
CA GLU A 602 2.18 -39.26 -9.47
C GLU A 602 2.90 -38.38 -8.45
N LEU A 603 2.29 -38.20 -7.27
CA LEU A 603 2.84 -37.37 -6.20
C LEU A 603 3.43 -38.26 -5.11
N VAL A 604 4.74 -38.22 -4.92
CA VAL A 604 5.44 -39.00 -3.90
C VAL A 604 5.92 -38.08 -2.77
N PHE A 605 5.32 -38.19 -1.60
CA PHE A 605 5.72 -37.43 -0.42
C PHE A 605 6.78 -38.20 0.36
N ILE A 606 7.94 -37.59 0.54
CA ILE A 606 9.06 -38.15 1.28
C ILE A 606 8.90 -37.77 2.75
N SER A 607 8.96 -38.77 3.65
CA SER A 607 8.89 -38.53 5.09
C SER A 607 9.95 -37.52 5.56
N ILE A 608 9.65 -36.74 6.59
CA ILE A 608 10.66 -35.92 7.28
C ILE A 608 11.72 -36.86 7.86
N LYS A 609 13.00 -36.67 7.54
CA LYS A 609 14.09 -37.49 8.08
C LYS A 609 14.32 -37.23 9.57
N PRO A 610 14.87 -38.20 10.32
CA PRO A 610 15.52 -37.85 11.57
C PRO A 610 16.83 -37.08 11.28
N SER A 611 17.32 -36.36 12.28
CA SER A 611 18.66 -35.77 12.24
C SER A 611 19.15 -35.52 13.65
N VAL A 612 20.47 -35.55 13.86
CA VAL A 612 21.09 -35.28 15.17
C VAL A 612 20.59 -33.94 15.73
N ARG A 613 20.56 -32.91 14.90
CA ARG A 613 20.07 -31.56 15.25
C ARG A 613 18.59 -31.50 15.64
N ARG A 614 17.77 -32.45 15.18
CA ARG A 614 16.32 -32.49 15.38
C ARG A 614 15.85 -33.65 16.27
N LEU A 615 16.75 -34.42 16.89
CA LEU A 615 16.38 -35.49 17.83
C LEU A 615 15.50 -34.99 18.98
N LYS A 616 15.71 -33.75 19.45
CA LYS A 616 14.84 -33.10 20.44
C LYS A 616 13.38 -32.93 20.02
N ASP A 617 13.11 -32.95 18.71
CA ASP A 617 11.78 -32.84 18.12
C ASP A 617 11.25 -34.20 17.62
N LYS A 618 11.89 -35.33 17.99
CA LYS A 618 11.58 -36.70 17.50
C LYS A 618 10.09 -37.02 17.52
N LYS A 619 9.42 -36.85 18.67
CA LYS A 619 7.98 -37.12 18.81
C LYS A 619 7.14 -36.28 17.83
N ARG A 620 7.51 -35.01 17.61
CA ARG A 620 6.79 -34.13 16.68
C ARG A 620 6.99 -34.60 15.24
N ILE A 621 8.20 -35.02 14.88
CA ILE A 621 8.52 -35.58 13.56
C ILE A 621 7.72 -36.86 13.32
N GLU A 622 7.72 -37.80 14.28
CA GLU A 622 6.99 -39.06 14.18
C GLU A 622 5.48 -38.84 13.98
N GLN A 623 4.87 -37.95 14.80
CA GLN A 623 3.46 -37.58 14.67
C GLN A 623 3.17 -36.94 13.30
N THR A 624 4.02 -36.02 12.85
CA THR A 624 3.85 -35.35 11.55
C THR A 624 3.97 -36.34 10.40
N ASN A 625 4.96 -37.25 10.45
CA ASN A 625 5.15 -38.29 9.45
C ASN A 625 3.95 -39.24 9.38
N ALA A 626 3.42 -39.67 10.53
CA ALA A 626 2.23 -40.53 10.59
C ALA A 626 1.02 -39.86 9.95
N LEU A 627 0.76 -38.58 10.28
CA LEU A 627 -0.34 -37.81 9.71
C LEU A 627 -0.22 -37.61 8.19
N ILE A 628 0.98 -37.30 7.70
CA ILE A 628 1.23 -37.15 6.25
C ILE A 628 1.04 -38.50 5.54
N LYS A 629 1.56 -39.59 6.11
CA LYS A 629 1.40 -40.95 5.56
C LYS A 629 -0.07 -41.31 5.44
N GLU A 630 -0.83 -41.19 6.53
CA GLU A 630 -2.26 -41.48 6.55
C GLU A 630 -3.02 -40.66 5.50
N PHE A 631 -2.73 -39.37 5.39
CA PHE A 631 -3.36 -38.52 4.39
C PHE A 631 -3.01 -38.94 2.95
N VAL A 632 -1.73 -39.16 2.64
CA VAL A 632 -1.24 -39.45 1.28
C VAL A 632 -1.70 -40.83 0.80
N GLU A 633 -1.73 -41.83 1.67
CA GLU A 633 -2.19 -43.20 1.34
C GLU A 633 -3.68 -43.26 0.96
N GLN A 634 -4.47 -42.26 1.37
CA GLN A 634 -5.88 -42.13 0.99
C GLN A 634 -6.08 -41.44 -0.37
N GLN A 635 -5.02 -40.92 -1.01
CA GLN A 635 -5.15 -40.16 -2.24
C GLN A 635 -4.85 -41.00 -3.49
N THR A 636 -5.55 -40.70 -4.57
CA THR A 636 -5.31 -41.33 -5.88
C THR A 636 -3.97 -40.90 -6.47
N ASN A 637 -3.26 -41.85 -7.10
CA ASN A 637 -2.00 -41.61 -7.81
C ASN A 637 -0.96 -40.87 -6.94
N ALA A 638 -0.85 -41.27 -5.67
CA ALA A 638 0.06 -40.71 -4.70
C ALA A 638 0.71 -41.83 -3.87
N ALA A 639 1.91 -41.56 -3.35
CA ALA A 639 2.64 -42.52 -2.53
C ALA A 639 3.40 -41.81 -1.40
N TYR A 640 3.61 -42.52 -0.29
CA TYR A 640 4.44 -42.07 0.81
C TYR A 640 5.75 -42.87 0.83
N ALA A 641 6.88 -42.17 0.75
CA ALA A 641 8.22 -42.75 0.80
C ALA A 641 8.83 -42.55 2.19
N ASP A 642 8.86 -43.64 2.98
CA ASP A 642 9.44 -43.65 4.32
C ASP A 642 10.97 -43.76 4.27
N ILE A 643 11.63 -42.60 4.38
CA ILE A 643 13.08 -42.52 4.60
C ILE A 643 13.43 -42.41 6.09
N TYR A 644 12.45 -42.24 6.99
CA TYR A 644 12.68 -42.02 8.41
C TYR A 644 13.16 -43.30 9.08
N THR A 645 12.41 -44.39 8.89
CA THR A 645 12.69 -45.68 9.55
C THR A 645 14.06 -46.26 9.17
N PRO A 646 14.49 -46.28 7.89
CA PRO A 646 15.77 -46.87 7.49
C PRO A 646 17.01 -46.07 7.95
N MET A 647 16.83 -44.89 8.56
CA MET A 647 17.92 -44.05 9.04
C MET A 647 18.31 -44.33 10.49
N PHE A 648 17.62 -45.25 11.15
CA PHE A 648 17.96 -45.75 12.49
C PHE A 648 18.66 -47.11 12.43
N THR A 649 19.53 -47.36 13.41
CA THR A 649 20.05 -48.69 13.73
C THR A 649 18.95 -49.57 14.32
N ALA A 650 19.21 -50.87 14.46
CA ALA A 650 18.29 -51.79 15.15
C ALA A 650 18.02 -51.37 16.61
N ASP A 651 18.99 -50.70 17.25
CA ASP A 651 18.88 -50.21 18.63
C ASP A 651 18.19 -48.84 18.73
N GLY A 652 17.75 -48.27 17.59
CA GLY A 652 17.02 -47.00 17.56
C GLY A 652 17.90 -45.75 17.59
N GLU A 653 19.20 -45.89 17.34
CA GLU A 653 20.17 -44.80 17.25
C GLU A 653 20.36 -44.31 15.80
N LEU A 654 20.83 -43.08 15.62
CA LEU A 654 21.20 -42.58 14.30
C LEU A 654 22.61 -43.01 13.93
N PHE A 655 22.84 -43.33 12.66
CA PHE A 655 24.19 -43.47 12.09
C PHE A 655 24.84 -42.08 11.94
N PRO A 656 25.85 -41.72 12.75
CA PRO A 656 26.44 -40.38 12.71
C PRO A 656 27.05 -40.04 11.34
N GLU A 657 27.62 -41.04 10.66
CA GLU A 657 28.24 -40.93 9.33
C GLU A 657 27.24 -40.59 8.21
N HIS A 658 25.93 -40.73 8.43
CA HIS A 658 24.91 -40.31 7.48
C HIS A 658 24.70 -38.79 7.46
N TYR A 659 25.25 -38.06 8.43
CA TYR A 659 25.04 -36.62 8.60
C TYR A 659 26.34 -35.84 8.52
N ARG A 660 26.26 -34.65 7.93
CA ARG A 660 27.35 -33.67 7.92
C ARG A 660 27.57 -33.13 9.34
N GLU A 661 28.67 -32.41 9.52
CA GLU A 661 29.06 -31.80 10.80
C GLU A 661 27.96 -30.91 11.42
N ASP A 662 27.04 -30.35 10.60
CA ASP A 662 25.92 -29.56 11.09
C ASP A 662 24.79 -30.39 11.75
N GLY A 663 24.90 -31.73 11.72
CA GLY A 663 23.95 -32.68 12.29
C GLY A 663 22.56 -32.64 11.64
N LEU A 664 22.43 -32.01 10.47
CA LEU A 664 21.15 -31.79 9.78
C LEU A 664 21.18 -32.36 8.36
N HIS A 665 22.18 -32.01 7.57
CA HIS A 665 22.23 -32.38 6.16
C HIS A 665 22.95 -33.72 5.96
N LEU A 666 22.61 -34.42 4.87
CA LEU A 666 23.13 -35.76 4.60
C LEU A 666 24.53 -35.73 3.97
N THR A 667 25.32 -36.75 4.30
CA THR A 667 26.53 -37.15 3.56
C THR A 667 26.16 -38.01 2.34
N ALA A 668 27.15 -38.50 1.60
CA ALA A 668 26.94 -39.43 0.50
C ALA A 668 26.31 -40.75 1.00
N GLU A 669 26.74 -41.23 2.16
CA GLU A 669 26.23 -42.41 2.85
C GLU A 669 24.75 -42.23 3.24
N GLY A 670 24.40 -41.04 3.75
CA GLY A 670 23.01 -40.69 4.03
C GLY A 670 22.12 -40.68 2.78
N TYR A 671 22.62 -40.12 1.66
CA TYR A 671 21.90 -40.18 0.39
C TYR A 671 21.83 -41.60 -0.19
N ALA A 672 22.77 -42.49 0.10
CA ALA A 672 22.69 -43.88 -0.32
C ALA A 672 21.47 -44.61 0.30
N VAL A 673 21.12 -44.28 1.55
CA VAL A 673 19.88 -44.76 2.19
C VAL A 673 18.65 -44.22 1.44
N TRP A 674 18.63 -42.91 1.15
CA TRP A 674 17.55 -42.29 0.40
C TRP A 674 17.39 -42.90 -0.99
N LYS A 675 18.48 -43.04 -1.73
CA LYS A 675 18.52 -43.71 -3.05
C LYS A 675 17.86 -45.08 -2.99
N LYS A 676 18.22 -45.92 -2.00
CA LYS A 676 17.64 -47.26 -1.84
C LYS A 676 16.12 -47.23 -1.63
N VAL A 677 15.62 -46.28 -0.85
CA VAL A 677 14.18 -46.12 -0.63
C VAL A 677 13.48 -45.59 -1.89
N ILE A 678 13.99 -44.49 -2.44
CA ILE A 678 13.41 -43.79 -3.60
C ILE A 678 13.41 -44.66 -4.87
N SER A 679 14.39 -45.55 -5.02
CA SER A 679 14.45 -46.52 -6.14
C SER A 679 13.20 -47.41 -6.25
N LYS A 680 12.45 -47.61 -5.16
CA LYS A 680 11.21 -48.39 -5.16
C LYS A 680 10.03 -47.67 -5.79
N TYR A 681 10.12 -46.34 -5.90
CA TYR A 681 9.04 -45.46 -6.37
C TYR A 681 9.34 -44.86 -7.74
N ILE A 682 10.62 -44.77 -8.13
CA ILE A 682 11.01 -44.11 -9.38
C ILE A 682 10.57 -44.92 -10.62
N LYS A 683 9.84 -44.30 -11.55
CA LYS A 683 9.28 -44.96 -12.75
C LYS A 683 10.19 -44.91 -13.97
#